data_AF-A0A7V7F3Z0-F1
#
_entry.id   AF-A0A7V7F3Z0-F1
#
_cell.length_a   1.000
_cell.length_b   1.000
_cell.length_c   1.000
_cell.angle_alpha   90.00
_cell.angle_beta   90.00
_cell.angle_gamma   90.00
#
_symmetry.space_group_name_H-M   'P 1'
#
loop_
_entity.id
_entity.type
_entity.pdbx_description
1 polymer ?
#
loop_
_entity_poly.entity_id
_entity_poly.type
_entity_poly.pdbx_seq_one_letter_code
_entity_poly.pdbx_strand_id
1 'polypeptide(L)'
;MGRPALALEAPRNPNSAKECALCHYRWIDTFFIDGRGSDLVPYQAEKVVATAEICFSCHDGSVVDSRARVYNDQHHPINKPPPPTMEIPAIFPLDAKGNMQCATCHTAHGVSSEMGMEKTVFLRASNTNSEICRLCHKDKDGGPATGNHPVDTTKLVISDKLKRHGAAEGKEKNQVICETCHSVHGSPNEKFLIESTKNSELCLDCHLDKAGLINTAHDLQHRAPGEKNSKGQTAAQTGACGACHMVHGSKKLVLWAREISTESENPAQNLCVGCHNEQGMAKKKLVTGHAHPVNVNLQEKGLTTSLPTFNRKGVRVAGAGMMSCPTCHDPHRISALQAAALQRGAKEIKTNFLRKDNLPDSALCKDCHLKQAYVENTDHDLRLTGAKEKNSKGQLPAESGVCGVCHQVHGSQNRLALWAKEINPQSKNPAQDLCLSCHNNDHGGVADKKVISDYSHPVDIEPSRKGLTTTLPLYDRKGLASSSEEGVMTCATCHDPHRWNPSQGAPKTSVVGEGTAQNSFLRISSAPQSTLCENCHGDKAFIGKTDHDMNVTAPNSKNALEQTPADSGVCGACHYVHNGKSRHKLWARGMGMGTGVMDRFCNDCHSNTGAGNTKVPIVATHPDGMLITNVGRDTKGKPNYFPMFDNRSGKLATVGDISCSSCHDVHQWDPKFMQKGPGKNIEGRATNSFLRMQTYSIMCVDCHGLDALFRFKYYHDSRKRKAEKAQ
;
A
#
# COMPACT_ATOMS: atom_id res chain seq x y z
N MET A 1 53.71 38.02 45.64
CA MET A 1 54.50 36.90 46.19
C MET A 1 53.79 35.60 45.84
N GLY A 2 54.18 34.99 44.72
CA GLY A 2 53.56 33.78 44.19
C GLY A 2 54.28 32.53 44.69
N ARG A 3 53.52 31.53 45.13
CA ARG A 3 54.03 30.18 45.43
C ARG A 3 54.35 29.47 44.11
N PRO A 4 55.51 28.82 43.96
CA PRO A 4 55.83 28.06 42.76
C PRO A 4 54.99 26.78 42.73
N ALA A 5 54.50 26.44 41.53
CA ALA A 5 53.82 25.19 41.26
C ALA A 5 54.83 24.03 41.39
N LEU A 6 54.54 23.08 42.26
CA LEU A 6 55.24 21.80 42.34
C LEU A 6 55.00 21.06 41.01
N ALA A 7 56.07 20.86 40.25
CA ALA A 7 56.08 19.93 39.12
C ALA A 7 55.84 18.51 39.66
N LEU A 8 54.76 17.87 39.22
CA LEU A 8 54.58 16.43 39.44
C LEU A 8 55.70 15.70 38.68
N GLU A 9 56.61 15.05 39.41
CA GLU A 9 57.57 14.10 38.83
C GLU A 9 56.79 12.93 38.22
N ALA A 10 57.11 12.58 36.97
CA ALA A 10 56.57 11.42 36.30
C ALA A 10 56.99 10.12 37.03
N PRO A 11 56.15 9.06 37.05
CA PRO A 11 56.46 7.83 37.76
C PRO A 11 57.74 7.20 37.21
N ARG A 12 58.74 6.95 38.08
CA ARG A 12 59.94 6.19 37.73
C ARG A 12 59.55 4.71 37.61
N ASN A 13 59.39 4.23 36.38
CA ASN A 13 59.23 2.81 36.12
C ASN A 13 60.61 2.14 35.97
N PRO A 14 60.92 1.02 36.66
CA PRO A 14 62.24 0.41 36.62
C PRO A 14 62.45 -0.42 35.34
N ASN A 15 63.68 -0.38 34.81
CA ASN A 15 64.32 -1.32 33.87
C ASN A 15 64.26 -1.08 32.34
N SER A 16 63.69 0.02 31.81
CA SER A 16 63.86 0.37 30.38
C SER A 16 65.24 0.97 30.05
N ALA A 17 65.91 1.57 31.05
CA ALA A 17 67.20 2.24 30.88
C ALA A 17 68.32 1.30 30.41
N LYS A 18 68.28 0.02 30.79
CA LYS A 18 69.35 -0.95 30.49
C LYS A 18 69.39 -1.36 29.00
N GLU A 19 68.24 -1.45 28.35
CA GLU A 19 68.16 -1.77 26.91
C GLU A 19 68.38 -0.54 26.04
N CYS A 20 67.88 0.62 26.45
CA CYS A 20 68.12 1.88 25.74
C CYS A 20 69.58 2.35 25.82
N ALA A 21 70.31 1.95 26.87
CA ALA A 21 71.73 2.24 27.05
C ALA A 21 72.64 1.67 25.94
N LEU A 22 72.17 0.65 25.18
CA LEU A 22 72.90 0.07 24.05
C LEU A 22 73.15 1.08 22.91
N CYS A 23 72.23 2.03 22.71
CA CYS A 23 72.34 3.06 21.68
C CYS A 23 72.50 4.48 22.28
N HIS A 24 72.01 4.70 23.50
CA HIS A 24 72.27 5.91 24.28
C HIS A 24 73.46 5.69 25.21
N TYR A 25 74.66 5.53 24.65
CA TYR A 25 75.90 5.30 25.40
C TYR A 25 76.17 6.33 26.52
N ARG A 26 75.61 7.56 26.40
CA ARG A 26 75.61 8.58 27.47
C ARG A 26 74.85 8.16 28.75
N TRP A 27 74.04 7.12 28.70
CA TRP A 27 73.25 6.59 29.83
C TRP A 27 73.97 5.44 30.55
N ILE A 28 75.15 5.05 30.08
CA ILE A 28 76.06 4.13 30.76
C ILE A 28 77.12 4.99 31.45
N ASP A 29 77.12 4.99 32.78
CA ASP A 29 78.03 5.81 33.60
C ASP A 29 79.51 5.66 33.21
N THR A 30 79.91 4.50 32.72
CA THR A 30 81.28 4.19 32.25
C THR A 30 81.74 5.02 31.04
N PHE A 31 80.83 5.51 30.19
CA PHE A 31 81.17 6.40 29.05
C PHE A 31 81.05 7.89 29.40
N PHE A 32 80.69 8.21 30.65
CA PHE A 32 80.54 9.58 31.14
C PHE A 32 81.83 10.05 31.83
N ILE A 33 82.94 10.12 31.09
CA ILE A 33 84.19 10.72 31.59
C ILE A 33 84.20 12.21 31.21
N ASP A 34 84.09 13.08 32.22
CA ASP A 34 84.31 14.54 32.17
C ASP A 34 83.41 15.39 31.26
N GLY A 35 82.30 14.85 30.72
CA GLY A 35 81.37 15.63 29.90
C GLY A 35 81.97 16.10 28.56
N ARG A 36 82.89 15.32 27.99
CA ARG A 36 83.56 15.59 26.70
C ARG A 36 83.11 14.57 25.65
N GLY A 37 83.12 14.97 24.38
CA GLY A 37 82.86 14.05 23.25
C GLY A 37 84.04 13.10 23.04
N SER A 38 83.92 12.18 22.09
CA SER A 38 85.05 11.38 21.60
C SER A 38 85.62 11.97 20.31
N ASP A 39 86.80 11.50 19.87
CA ASP A 39 87.38 11.87 18.57
C ASP A 39 86.48 11.48 17.38
N LEU A 40 85.51 10.59 17.61
CA LEU A 40 84.55 10.11 16.60
C LEU A 40 83.20 10.85 16.66
N VAL A 41 82.80 11.40 17.83
CA VAL A 41 81.48 12.01 18.02
C VAL A 41 81.55 13.21 18.99
N PRO A 42 81.14 14.42 18.57
CA PRO A 42 81.14 15.60 19.43
C PRO A 42 80.15 15.50 20.59
N TYR A 43 80.43 16.23 21.68
CA TYR A 43 79.58 16.26 22.86
C TYR A 43 78.19 16.86 22.54
N GLN A 44 77.16 16.02 22.53
CA GLN A 44 75.76 16.45 22.36
C GLN A 44 75.19 17.04 23.67
N ALA A 45 75.32 18.35 23.88
CA ALA A 45 74.85 19.01 25.11
C ALA A 45 73.31 18.97 25.31
N GLU A 46 72.55 18.84 24.21
CA GLU A 46 71.10 18.80 24.25
C GLU A 46 70.56 17.39 24.50
N LYS A 47 69.54 17.28 25.35
CA LYS A 47 68.73 16.05 25.47
C LYS A 47 67.95 15.90 24.18
N VAL A 48 68.52 15.22 23.19
CA VAL A 48 67.85 14.93 21.91
C VAL A 48 66.59 14.09 22.19
N VAL A 49 65.44 14.75 22.15
CA VAL A 49 64.12 14.21 22.47
C VAL A 49 63.40 13.80 21.20
N ALA A 50 63.14 12.50 21.06
CA ALA A 50 62.10 11.88 20.23
C ALA A 50 61.81 12.54 18.86
N THR A 51 62.86 12.89 18.10
CA THR A 51 62.72 13.39 16.72
C THR A 51 62.48 12.23 15.76
N ALA A 52 61.95 12.53 14.56
CA ALA A 52 61.66 11.51 13.56
C ALA A 52 62.90 10.71 13.11
N GLU A 53 64.08 11.35 13.13
CA GLU A 53 65.37 10.75 12.79
C GLU A 53 65.83 9.71 13.83
N ILE A 54 65.57 9.98 15.12
CA ILE A 54 65.86 9.03 16.21
C ILE A 54 64.92 7.83 16.12
N CYS A 55 63.65 8.05 15.78
CA CYS A 55 62.75 6.94 15.48
C CYS A 55 63.26 6.15 14.26
N PHE A 56 63.76 6.84 13.23
CA PHE A 56 64.20 6.19 12.00
C PHE A 56 65.39 5.26 12.25
N SER A 57 66.35 5.62 13.11
CA SER A 57 67.50 4.74 13.42
C SER A 57 67.13 3.39 14.04
N CYS A 58 65.91 3.24 14.57
CA CYS A 58 65.38 1.94 15.01
C CYS A 58 64.59 1.23 13.90
N HIS A 59 63.93 2.00 13.03
CA HIS A 59 63.04 1.51 11.98
C HIS A 59 63.74 1.29 10.62
N ASP A 60 65.02 1.67 10.49
CA ASP A 60 65.81 1.65 9.25
C ASP A 60 66.35 0.26 8.85
N GLY A 61 66.15 -0.74 9.70
CA GLY A 61 66.67 -2.10 9.56
C GLY A 61 67.74 -2.47 10.59
N SER A 62 68.26 -1.50 11.34
CA SER A 62 69.28 -1.74 12.37
C SER A 62 68.72 -2.43 13.61
N VAL A 63 67.47 -2.11 14.00
CA VAL A 63 66.73 -2.79 15.09
C VAL A 63 65.55 -3.58 14.52
N VAL A 64 64.72 -2.93 13.71
CA VAL A 64 63.64 -3.56 12.95
C VAL A 64 63.49 -2.87 11.61
N ASP A 65 63.47 -3.60 10.50
CA ASP A 65 63.14 -2.98 9.21
C ASP A 65 61.63 -2.83 9.07
N SER A 66 61.16 -1.60 9.18
CA SER A 66 59.73 -1.28 9.00
C SER A 66 59.53 0.02 8.23
N ARG A 67 60.55 0.40 7.43
CA ARG A 67 60.51 1.57 6.54
C ARG A 67 59.30 1.54 5.63
N ALA A 68 59.01 0.37 5.03
CA ALA A 68 57.88 0.17 4.13
C ALA A 68 56.50 0.37 4.79
N ARG A 69 56.42 0.30 6.13
CA ARG A 69 55.17 0.42 6.88
C ARG A 69 55.05 1.76 7.59
N VAL A 70 56.11 2.26 8.23
CA VAL A 70 56.06 3.45 9.10
C VAL A 70 56.51 4.72 8.38
N TYR A 71 57.41 4.61 7.40
CA TYR A 71 58.05 5.74 6.71
C TYR A 71 57.65 5.84 5.23
N ASN A 72 56.47 5.34 4.86
CA ASN A 72 55.91 5.52 3.53
C ASN A 72 54.91 6.69 3.47
N ASP A 73 54.53 7.17 2.30
CA ASP A 73 53.62 8.32 2.19
C ASP A 73 52.19 8.09 2.75
N GLN A 74 51.87 6.87 3.18
CA GLN A 74 50.55 6.44 3.68
C GLN A 74 50.59 6.15 5.20
N HIS A 75 51.23 7.03 5.96
CA HIS A 75 51.17 7.07 7.43
C HIS A 75 50.37 8.28 7.93
N HIS A 76 49.91 8.23 9.18
CA HIS A 76 49.25 9.35 9.84
C HIS A 76 50.16 10.61 9.74
N PRO A 77 49.65 11.78 9.32
CA PRO A 77 50.50 12.93 9.06
C PRO A 77 51.31 13.37 10.28
N ILE A 78 52.63 13.50 10.08
CA ILE A 78 53.60 14.08 11.02
C ILE A 78 54.26 15.30 10.36
N ASN A 79 55.05 16.07 11.11
CA ASN A 79 55.66 17.33 10.67
C ASN A 79 54.65 18.38 10.18
N LYS A 80 53.40 18.28 10.64
CA LYS A 80 52.31 19.20 10.33
C LYS A 80 51.49 19.49 11.59
N PRO A 81 50.91 20.70 11.73
CA PRO A 81 50.01 20.98 12.83
C PRO A 81 48.73 20.17 12.71
N PRO A 82 48.08 19.82 13.83
CA PRO A 82 46.74 19.24 13.81
C PRO A 82 45.75 20.23 13.16
N PRO A 83 44.62 19.75 12.61
CA PRO A 83 43.57 20.63 12.09
C PRO A 83 43.13 21.67 13.13
N PRO A 84 42.82 22.93 12.75
CA PRO A 84 42.48 23.99 13.72
C PRO A 84 41.27 23.67 14.62
N THR A 85 40.37 22.80 14.16
CA THR A 85 39.17 22.39 14.90
C THR A 85 39.41 21.15 15.78
N MET A 86 40.62 20.60 15.80
CA MET A 86 40.97 19.40 16.54
C MET A 86 41.69 19.76 17.83
N GLU A 87 41.12 19.32 18.95
CA GLU A 87 41.74 19.44 20.27
C GLU A 87 42.65 18.25 20.51
N ILE A 88 43.94 18.49 20.73
CA ILE A 88 44.92 17.45 21.08
C ILE A 88 45.10 17.44 22.61
N PRO A 89 44.76 16.35 23.30
CA PRO A 89 44.99 16.21 24.73
C PRO A 89 46.46 16.37 25.12
N ALA A 90 46.72 16.94 26.30
CA ALA A 90 48.08 17.21 26.79
C ALA A 90 49.00 15.97 26.90
N ILE A 91 48.43 14.76 27.01
CA ILE A 91 49.19 13.50 26.99
C ILE A 91 49.88 13.25 25.65
N PHE A 92 49.41 13.88 24.57
CA PHE A 92 49.97 13.79 23.22
C PHE A 92 50.71 15.08 22.88
N PRO A 93 52.02 15.18 23.16
CA PRO A 93 52.77 16.42 23.00
C PRO A 93 52.97 16.76 21.52
N LEU A 94 52.89 18.06 21.21
CA LEU A 94 53.30 18.63 19.93
C LEU A 94 54.74 19.12 20.03
N ASP A 95 55.42 19.28 18.89
CA ASP A 95 56.75 19.91 18.88
C ASP A 95 56.70 21.41 19.23
N ALA A 96 57.87 22.04 19.34
CA ALA A 96 57.97 23.47 19.68
C ALA A 96 57.29 24.41 18.66
N LYS A 97 57.00 23.91 17.44
CA LYS A 97 56.28 24.64 16.38
C LYS A 97 54.79 24.28 16.34
N GLY A 98 54.32 23.42 17.25
CA GLY A 98 52.93 22.95 17.30
C GLY A 98 52.60 21.83 16.31
N ASN A 99 53.60 21.12 15.75
CA ASN A 99 53.35 20.02 14.83
C ASN A 99 53.22 18.67 15.55
N MET A 100 52.41 17.79 14.95
CA MET A 100 52.37 16.37 15.29
C MET A 100 53.69 15.70 14.89
N GLN A 101 54.21 14.86 15.78
CA GLN A 101 55.43 14.08 15.58
C GLN A 101 55.18 12.60 15.92
N CYS A 102 56.12 11.71 15.59
CA CYS A 102 56.07 10.31 16.03
C CYS A 102 55.91 10.24 17.57
N ALA A 103 56.63 11.12 18.28
CA ALA A 103 56.58 11.29 19.72
C ALA A 103 55.24 11.78 20.28
N THR A 104 54.32 12.24 19.44
CA THR A 104 52.98 12.64 19.86
C THR A 104 52.16 11.43 20.24
N CYS A 105 52.25 10.33 19.48
CA CYS A 105 51.54 9.08 19.78
C CYS A 105 52.40 8.08 20.54
N HIS A 106 53.71 8.09 20.26
CA HIS A 106 54.68 7.16 20.83
C HIS A 106 55.52 7.79 21.95
N THR A 107 55.98 6.95 22.87
CA THR A 107 56.96 7.28 23.88
C THR A 107 58.02 6.17 23.93
N ALA A 108 59.29 6.57 23.95
CA ALA A 108 60.40 5.65 24.18
C ALA A 108 60.53 5.23 25.67
N HIS A 109 59.75 5.87 26.55
CA HIS A 109 59.69 5.56 27.98
C HIS A 109 58.39 4.80 28.29
N GLY A 110 58.50 3.71 29.05
CA GLY A 110 57.38 2.81 29.34
C GLY A 110 56.19 3.51 29.98
N VAL A 111 54.99 3.23 29.46
CA VAL A 111 53.72 3.45 30.16
C VAL A 111 53.32 2.17 30.89
N SER A 112 52.60 2.26 32.00
CA SER A 112 52.27 1.12 32.87
C SER A 112 51.34 0.06 32.24
N SER A 113 50.92 0.24 30.99
CA SER A 113 50.00 -0.67 30.29
C SER A 113 50.78 -1.71 29.46
N GLU A 114 50.95 -2.89 30.07
CA GLU A 114 51.45 -4.16 29.51
C GLU A 114 52.93 -4.20 29.04
N MET A 115 53.74 -4.99 29.76
CA MET A 115 55.15 -5.24 29.46
C MET A 115 55.34 -6.43 28.50
N GLY A 116 56.24 -6.28 27.52
CA GLY A 116 56.73 -7.36 26.64
C GLY A 116 57.63 -6.82 25.51
N MET A 117 58.80 -7.42 25.28
CA MET A 117 59.82 -6.96 24.30
C MET A 117 59.32 -6.99 22.84
N GLU A 118 58.29 -7.80 22.56
CA GLU A 118 57.63 -7.90 21.25
C GLU A 118 56.85 -6.63 20.85
N LYS A 119 56.65 -5.67 21.78
CA LYS A 119 55.74 -4.51 21.65
C LYS A 119 56.47 -3.15 21.76
N THR A 120 57.77 -3.10 21.47
CA THR A 120 58.67 -2.01 21.86
C THR A 120 58.65 -0.82 20.89
N VAL A 121 57.58 0.00 20.95
CA VAL A 121 57.58 1.47 21.04
C VAL A 121 56.23 1.83 21.69
N PHE A 122 56.25 2.26 22.94
CA PHE A 122 55.04 2.38 23.74
C PHE A 122 54.10 3.46 23.16
N LEU A 123 52.84 3.11 22.94
CA LEU A 123 51.81 4.12 22.76
C LEU A 123 51.63 4.87 24.08
N ARG A 124 51.46 6.20 24.03
CA ARG A 124 51.30 7.03 25.23
C ARG A 124 50.02 6.75 26.01
N ALA A 125 49.08 6.02 25.42
CA ALA A 125 47.87 5.52 26.05
C ALA A 125 47.52 4.13 25.48
N SER A 126 46.64 3.40 26.15
CA SER A 126 46.00 2.21 25.55
C SER A 126 45.28 2.64 24.27
N ASN A 127 45.46 1.87 23.20
CA ASN A 127 44.65 1.99 21.98
C ASN A 127 43.67 0.81 21.83
N THR A 128 43.34 0.16 22.94
CA THR A 128 42.24 -0.81 22.96
C THR A 128 40.99 -0.15 22.37
N ASN A 129 40.29 -0.82 21.44
CA ASN A 129 39.03 -0.33 20.86
C ASN A 129 39.10 1.10 20.27
N SER A 130 40.27 1.49 19.74
CA SER A 130 40.56 2.81 19.16
C SER A 130 40.50 3.97 20.16
N GLU A 131 40.75 3.72 21.44
CA GLU A 131 40.73 4.75 22.50
C GLU A 131 41.56 5.99 22.13
N ILE A 132 42.76 5.83 21.57
CA ILE A 132 43.60 6.96 21.15
C ILE A 132 42.94 7.73 20.00
N CYS A 133 42.40 7.03 19.00
CA CYS A 133 41.76 7.67 17.86
C CYS A 133 40.62 8.58 18.31
N ARG A 134 39.79 8.12 19.26
CA ARG A 134 38.63 8.85 19.77
C ARG A 134 38.99 10.08 20.60
N LEU A 135 40.18 10.11 21.21
CA LEU A 135 40.66 11.27 21.95
C LEU A 135 40.84 12.51 21.05
N CYS A 136 41.22 12.32 19.79
CA CYS A 136 41.41 13.41 18.82
C CYS A 136 40.28 13.48 17.77
N HIS A 137 39.73 12.34 17.34
CA HIS A 137 38.65 12.24 16.34
C HIS A 137 37.26 12.11 16.99
N LYS A 138 36.98 12.96 17.99
CA LYS A 138 35.74 12.96 18.80
C LYS A 138 34.45 13.07 17.97
N ASP A 139 34.53 13.60 16.75
CA ASP A 139 33.38 13.79 15.87
C ASP A 139 33.10 12.59 14.93
N LYS A 140 33.89 11.50 15.03
CA LYS A 140 33.82 10.35 14.11
C LYS A 140 33.19 9.09 14.68
N ASP A 141 32.92 9.03 15.98
CA ASP A 141 32.44 7.82 16.66
C ASP A 141 30.95 7.83 17.05
N GLY A 142 30.26 8.97 16.92
CA GLY A 142 28.84 9.13 17.30
C GLY A 142 27.80 8.34 16.49
N GLY A 143 28.23 7.45 15.59
CA GLY A 143 27.36 6.59 14.79
C GLY A 143 26.38 7.35 13.86
N PRO A 144 25.32 6.68 13.37
CA PRO A 144 24.44 7.26 12.34
C PRO A 144 23.73 8.54 12.79
N ALA A 145 23.49 8.69 14.09
CA ALA A 145 22.89 9.89 14.67
C ALA A 145 23.74 11.16 14.45
N THR A 146 25.06 11.01 14.30
CA THR A 146 25.99 12.10 13.96
C THR A 146 26.49 12.02 12.52
N GLY A 147 25.91 11.13 11.70
CA GLY A 147 26.31 10.95 10.30
C GLY A 147 27.57 10.09 10.12
N ASN A 148 27.90 9.25 11.09
CA ASN A 148 29.04 8.33 11.03
C ASN A 148 28.60 6.87 10.97
N HIS A 149 29.43 6.00 10.40
CA HIS A 149 29.23 4.57 10.47
C HIS A 149 29.34 4.09 11.93
N PRO A 150 28.51 3.14 12.38
CA PRO A 150 28.65 2.56 13.71
C PRO A 150 30.04 1.93 13.92
N VAL A 151 30.64 2.21 15.07
CA VAL A 151 31.88 1.57 15.57
C VAL A 151 31.56 0.87 16.89
N ASP A 152 30.86 -0.26 16.77
CA ASP A 152 30.34 -1.07 17.87
C ASP A 152 30.26 -2.55 17.46
N THR A 153 29.84 -3.42 18.37
CA THR A 153 29.60 -4.84 18.10
C THR A 153 28.49 -5.03 17.07
N THR A 154 28.76 -5.88 16.09
CA THR A 154 27.81 -6.24 15.03
C THR A 154 27.60 -7.75 14.96
N LYS A 155 26.48 -8.15 14.35
CA LYS A 155 26.24 -9.55 13.99
C LYS A 155 27.00 -9.98 12.74
N LEU A 156 27.45 -9.02 11.93
CA LEU A 156 28.23 -9.28 10.72
C LEU A 156 29.64 -9.72 11.10
N VAL A 157 30.17 -10.72 10.40
CA VAL A 157 31.51 -11.24 10.66
C VAL A 157 32.53 -10.37 9.95
N ILE A 158 33.57 -9.95 10.67
CA ILE A 158 34.75 -9.34 10.05
C ILE A 158 35.50 -10.44 9.30
N SER A 159 35.49 -10.37 7.96
CA SER A 159 35.97 -11.46 7.09
C SER A 159 37.47 -11.72 7.26
N ASP A 160 37.90 -12.96 7.03
CA ASP A 160 39.33 -13.31 7.01
C ASP A 160 40.09 -12.54 5.93
N LYS A 161 39.41 -12.14 4.86
CA LYS A 161 39.97 -11.26 3.82
C LYS A 161 40.37 -9.92 4.44
N LEU A 162 39.46 -9.24 5.14
CA LEU A 162 39.77 -7.96 5.81
C LEU A 162 40.88 -8.14 6.86
N LYS A 163 40.85 -9.22 7.64
CA LYS A 163 41.90 -9.51 8.64
C LYS A 163 43.29 -9.66 7.98
N ARG A 164 43.38 -10.35 6.84
CA ARG A 164 44.63 -10.45 6.06
C ARG A 164 45.10 -9.10 5.50
N HIS A 165 44.18 -8.18 5.24
CA HIS A 165 44.51 -6.81 4.81
C HIS A 165 44.85 -5.88 5.99
N GLY A 166 44.84 -6.40 7.22
CA GLY A 166 45.24 -5.65 8.42
C GLY A 166 44.08 -5.11 9.25
N ALA A 167 42.83 -5.57 9.02
CA ALA A 167 41.72 -5.23 9.89
C ALA A 167 41.96 -5.74 11.31
N ALA A 168 41.87 -4.83 12.29
CA ALA A 168 41.80 -5.19 13.69
C ALA A 168 40.34 -5.28 14.16
N GLU A 169 40.14 -6.11 15.17
CA GLU A 169 38.86 -6.34 15.84
C GLU A 169 38.98 -5.82 17.28
N GLY A 170 37.89 -5.31 17.84
CA GLY A 170 37.86 -4.89 19.23
C GLY A 170 37.98 -6.07 20.21
N LYS A 171 37.88 -5.75 21.50
CA LYS A 171 37.87 -6.76 22.59
C LYS A 171 36.71 -7.74 22.45
N GLU A 172 35.55 -7.24 22.02
CA GLU A 172 34.37 -8.07 21.80
C GLU A 172 34.38 -8.67 20.40
N LYS A 173 33.81 -9.87 20.28
CA LYS A 173 33.68 -10.54 18.98
C LYS A 173 32.82 -9.69 18.03
N ASN A 174 33.29 -9.54 16.80
CA ASN A 174 32.77 -8.71 15.73
C ASN A 174 32.58 -7.25 16.14
N GLN A 175 33.46 -6.72 16.99
CA GLN A 175 33.46 -5.31 17.33
C GLN A 175 34.19 -4.49 16.27
N VAL A 176 33.45 -3.63 15.57
CA VAL A 176 34.01 -2.71 14.59
C VAL A 176 34.66 -1.54 15.32
N ILE A 177 35.94 -1.34 15.03
CA ILE A 177 36.78 -0.28 15.58
C ILE A 177 37.38 0.53 14.43
N CYS A 178 38.04 1.66 14.70
CA CYS A 178 38.64 2.49 13.65
C CYS A 178 39.64 1.69 12.80
N GLU A 179 40.43 0.84 13.46
CA GLU A 179 41.43 -0.03 12.84
C GLU A 179 40.84 -1.24 12.11
N THR A 180 39.51 -1.44 12.16
CA THR A 180 38.84 -2.41 11.28
C THR A 180 38.87 -1.95 9.83
N CYS A 181 38.92 -0.63 9.59
CA CYS A 181 38.94 -0.04 8.25
C CYS A 181 40.22 0.75 7.96
N HIS A 182 40.85 1.33 8.99
CA HIS A 182 42.00 2.20 8.86
C HIS A 182 43.30 1.54 9.32
N SER A 183 44.41 1.86 8.67
CA SER A 183 45.76 1.56 9.17
C SER A 183 46.56 2.85 9.27
N VAL A 184 46.92 3.24 10.51
CA VAL A 184 47.69 4.47 10.78
C VAL A 184 49.08 4.46 10.14
N HIS A 185 49.61 3.28 9.84
CA HIS A 185 50.91 3.08 9.20
C HIS A 185 50.74 2.06 8.07
N GLY A 186 51.28 2.36 6.88
CA GLY A 186 51.46 1.34 5.86
C GLY A 186 50.20 0.95 5.12
N SER A 187 49.17 1.80 5.13
CA SER A 187 47.96 1.54 4.37
C SER A 187 48.27 1.51 2.87
N PRO A 188 47.74 0.54 2.11
CA PRO A 188 47.94 0.47 0.66
C PRO A 188 47.01 1.42 -0.12
N ASN A 189 46.07 2.09 0.55
CA ASN A 189 45.05 2.91 -0.11
C ASN A 189 45.00 4.34 0.46
N GLU A 190 44.52 5.27 -0.35
CA GLU A 190 44.25 6.64 0.07
C GLU A 190 43.36 6.69 1.34
N LYS A 191 43.52 7.76 2.14
CA LYS A 191 42.79 7.96 3.41
C LYS A 191 43.02 6.85 4.43
N PHE A 192 44.17 6.18 4.33
CA PHE A 192 44.62 5.17 5.28
C PHE A 192 43.73 3.94 5.35
N LEU A 193 43.07 3.55 4.26
CA LEU A 193 42.15 2.41 4.26
C LEU A 193 42.89 1.08 4.02
N ILE A 194 42.49 0.03 4.73
CA ILE A 194 43.04 -1.32 4.49
C ILE A 194 42.55 -1.94 3.17
N GLU A 195 41.43 -1.44 2.64
CA GLU A 195 40.81 -1.90 1.40
C GLU A 195 40.22 -0.72 0.63
N SER A 196 40.22 -0.81 -0.70
CA SER A 196 39.72 0.25 -1.57
C SER A 196 38.20 0.38 -1.52
N THR A 197 37.71 1.63 -1.55
CA THR A 197 36.28 1.93 -1.72
C THR A 197 35.88 2.07 -3.19
N LYS A 198 36.82 2.15 -4.14
CA LYS A 198 36.53 2.49 -5.56
C LYS A 198 35.57 1.50 -6.23
N ASN A 199 35.56 0.24 -5.82
CA ASN A 199 34.63 -0.79 -6.29
C ASN A 199 33.60 -1.22 -5.22
N SER A 200 33.48 -0.47 -4.14
CA SER A 200 32.69 -0.84 -2.95
C SER A 200 33.17 -2.13 -2.24
N GLU A 201 34.39 -2.61 -2.51
CA GLU A 201 34.92 -3.87 -1.96
C GLU A 201 34.90 -3.88 -0.43
N LEU A 202 35.42 -2.82 0.20
CA LEU A 202 35.38 -2.67 1.67
C LEU A 202 33.96 -2.76 2.24
N CYS A 203 32.96 -2.22 1.53
CA CYS A 203 31.57 -2.26 1.98
C CYS A 203 30.95 -3.65 1.82
N LEU A 204 31.22 -4.31 0.68
CA LEU A 204 30.65 -5.60 0.33
C LEU A 204 31.24 -6.78 1.13
N ASP A 205 32.43 -6.61 1.73
CA ASP A 205 32.99 -7.58 2.67
C ASP A 205 32.08 -7.80 3.90
N CYS A 206 31.32 -6.78 4.32
CA CYS A 206 30.32 -6.88 5.40
C CYS A 206 28.87 -6.87 4.90
N HIS A 207 28.56 -6.11 3.84
CA HIS A 207 27.21 -5.87 3.31
C HIS A 207 26.96 -6.59 1.98
N LEU A 208 27.38 -7.86 1.89
CA LEU A 208 27.24 -8.66 0.66
C LEU A 208 25.80 -8.77 0.17
N ASP A 209 24.82 -8.74 1.10
CA ASP A 209 23.39 -8.76 0.79
C ASP A 209 22.90 -7.52 0.00
N LYS A 210 23.74 -6.48 -0.11
CA LYS A 210 23.47 -5.26 -0.88
C LYS A 210 24.11 -5.24 -2.27
N ALA A 211 24.84 -6.29 -2.65
CA ALA A 211 25.51 -6.40 -3.94
C ALA A 211 24.53 -6.34 -5.14
N GLY A 212 23.24 -6.59 -4.92
CA GLY A 212 22.20 -6.52 -5.96
C GLY A 212 22.03 -5.15 -6.61
N LEU A 213 22.64 -4.08 -6.07
CA LEU A 213 22.67 -2.76 -6.69
C LEU A 213 23.58 -2.69 -7.94
N ILE A 214 24.66 -3.47 -7.97
CA ILE A 214 25.73 -3.37 -8.97
C ILE A 214 25.23 -3.77 -10.37
N ASN A 215 25.64 -3.04 -11.40
CA ASN A 215 25.21 -3.24 -12.81
C ASN A 215 23.69 -3.08 -13.05
N THR A 216 23.00 -2.35 -12.16
CA THR A 216 21.57 -2.01 -12.33
C THR A 216 21.38 -0.56 -12.77
N ALA A 217 20.12 -0.18 -12.99
CA ALA A 217 19.74 1.22 -13.27
C ALA A 217 20.04 2.21 -12.12
N HIS A 218 20.41 1.73 -10.92
CA HIS A 218 20.82 2.57 -9.79
C HIS A 218 22.34 2.53 -9.54
N ASP A 219 23.13 1.84 -10.36
CA ASP A 219 24.59 1.90 -10.29
C ASP A 219 25.10 3.19 -10.95
N LEU A 220 25.33 4.22 -10.12
CA LEU A 220 25.70 5.55 -10.60
C LEU A 220 27.08 5.60 -11.27
N GLN A 221 27.92 4.58 -11.09
CA GLN A 221 29.19 4.47 -11.82
C GLN A 221 28.96 4.41 -13.34
N HIS A 222 27.84 3.84 -13.77
CA HIS A 222 27.50 3.68 -15.18
C HIS A 222 26.37 4.61 -15.61
N ARG A 223 25.40 4.85 -14.73
CA ARG A 223 24.18 5.61 -15.10
C ARG A 223 24.35 7.12 -14.99
N ALA A 224 25.24 7.58 -14.10
CA ALA A 224 25.47 8.99 -13.86
C ALA A 224 26.92 9.26 -13.39
N PRO A 225 27.94 8.92 -14.18
CA PRO A 225 29.35 8.91 -13.74
C PRO A 225 29.89 10.29 -13.31
N GLY A 226 29.37 11.37 -13.90
CA GLY A 226 29.78 12.74 -13.58
C GLY A 226 29.18 13.30 -12.31
N GLU A 227 28.24 12.59 -11.69
CA GLU A 227 27.47 13.10 -10.56
C GLU A 227 28.21 12.95 -9.26
N LYS A 228 28.07 13.98 -8.42
CA LYS A 228 28.84 14.15 -7.20
C LYS A 228 27.97 13.99 -5.97
N ASN A 229 28.53 13.38 -4.94
CA ASN A 229 27.94 13.37 -3.60
C ASN A 229 28.17 14.73 -2.90
N SER A 230 27.67 14.89 -1.67
CA SER A 230 27.78 16.14 -0.88
C SER A 230 29.22 16.57 -0.55
N LYS A 231 30.21 15.67 -0.73
CA LYS A 231 31.64 15.97 -0.60
C LYS A 231 32.33 16.24 -1.93
N GLY A 232 31.57 16.39 -3.01
CA GLY A 232 32.11 16.68 -4.34
C GLY A 232 32.75 15.48 -5.04
N GLN A 233 32.55 14.26 -4.54
CA GLN A 233 33.18 13.05 -5.06
C GLN A 233 32.26 12.31 -6.04
N THR A 234 32.81 11.75 -7.11
CA THR A 234 32.08 10.95 -8.09
C THR A 234 32.01 9.48 -7.69
N ALA A 235 31.08 8.72 -8.29
CA ALA A 235 30.96 7.28 -8.07
C ALA A 235 32.25 6.51 -8.44
N ALA A 236 33.06 7.00 -9.40
CA ALA A 236 34.36 6.40 -9.72
C ALA A 236 35.40 6.53 -8.57
N GLN A 237 35.25 7.54 -7.72
CA GLN A 237 36.14 7.76 -6.57
C GLN A 237 35.69 7.00 -5.32
N THR A 238 34.38 6.72 -5.19
CA THR A 238 33.78 6.20 -3.96
C THR A 238 33.11 4.83 -4.12
N GLY A 239 33.05 4.29 -5.33
CA GLY A 239 32.25 3.12 -5.69
C GLY A 239 30.75 3.38 -5.71
N ALA A 240 30.00 2.37 -6.17
CA ALA A 240 28.53 2.37 -6.20
C ALA A 240 27.89 2.69 -4.84
N CYS A 241 28.40 2.09 -3.76
CA CYS A 241 27.87 2.33 -2.42
C CYS A 241 28.17 3.77 -1.96
N GLY A 242 29.40 4.25 -2.18
CA GLY A 242 29.84 5.57 -1.73
C GLY A 242 29.18 6.76 -2.43
N ALA A 243 28.54 6.52 -3.58
CA ALA A 243 27.75 7.52 -4.28
C ALA A 243 26.44 7.86 -3.53
N CYS A 244 25.91 6.92 -2.75
CA CYS A 244 24.66 7.04 -2.00
C CYS A 244 24.85 7.04 -0.49
N HIS A 245 25.85 6.33 0.02
CA HIS A 245 26.15 6.18 1.45
C HIS A 245 27.53 6.74 1.79
N MET A 246 27.66 7.37 2.96
CA MET A 246 28.91 7.99 3.40
C MET A 246 29.22 7.64 4.85
N VAL A 247 30.38 7.05 5.09
CA VAL A 247 30.75 6.52 6.41
C VAL A 247 31.10 7.61 7.44
N HIS A 248 31.43 8.82 7.02
CA HIS A 248 31.71 9.94 7.92
C HIS A 248 31.14 11.24 7.37
N GLY A 249 30.45 12.01 8.23
CA GLY A 249 29.85 13.29 7.86
C GLY A 249 28.71 13.19 6.84
N SER A 250 27.96 12.08 6.88
CA SER A 250 26.75 11.89 6.08
C SER A 250 25.56 12.65 6.64
N LYS A 251 24.47 12.71 5.86
CA LYS A 251 23.17 13.04 6.41
C LYS A 251 22.66 11.83 7.19
N LYS A 252 22.29 12.05 8.46
CA LYS A 252 21.99 11.06 9.51
C LYS A 252 21.11 9.87 9.07
N LEU A 253 20.14 10.11 8.18
CA LEU A 253 19.25 9.07 7.69
C LEU A 253 19.99 8.12 6.76
N VAL A 254 20.13 6.84 7.15
CA VAL A 254 20.79 5.76 6.38
C VAL A 254 22.18 6.12 5.83
N LEU A 255 22.91 6.98 6.52
CA LEU A 255 24.22 7.50 6.10
C LEU A 255 24.19 8.15 4.71
N TRP A 256 23.11 8.85 4.37
CA TRP A 256 22.91 9.39 3.02
C TRP A 256 23.99 10.40 2.63
N ALA A 257 24.59 10.18 1.46
CA ALA A 257 25.75 10.93 0.97
C ALA A 257 25.39 12.21 0.23
N ARG A 258 24.10 12.50 0.01
CA ARG A 258 23.62 13.64 -0.80
C ARG A 258 22.73 14.55 0.05
N GLU A 259 22.36 15.71 -0.49
CA GLU A 259 21.33 16.51 0.15
C GLU A 259 19.99 15.76 0.14
N ILE A 260 19.25 15.86 1.24
CA ILE A 260 17.92 15.28 1.37
C ILE A 260 16.94 16.39 1.01
N SER A 261 16.16 16.17 -0.06
CA SER A 261 15.08 17.07 -0.45
C SER A 261 14.12 17.31 0.72
N THR A 262 13.51 18.49 0.80
CA THR A 262 12.44 18.81 1.76
C THR A 262 11.05 18.80 1.12
N GLU A 263 10.95 18.32 -0.13
CA GLU A 263 9.70 18.36 -0.91
C GLU A 263 8.57 17.48 -0.36
N SER A 264 8.89 16.46 0.45
CA SER A 264 7.87 15.62 1.09
C SER A 264 8.00 15.56 2.61
N GLU A 265 6.86 15.36 3.27
CA GLU A 265 6.74 15.22 4.72
C GLU A 265 7.45 13.97 5.28
N ASN A 266 7.89 13.05 4.42
CA ASN A 266 8.56 11.81 4.82
C ASN A 266 10.01 11.78 4.32
N PRO A 267 11.01 11.89 5.22
CA PRO A 267 12.41 11.83 4.84
C PRO A 267 12.82 10.57 4.07
N ALA A 268 12.15 9.42 4.27
CA ALA A 268 12.45 8.20 3.53
C ALA A 268 12.08 8.31 2.04
N GLN A 269 11.02 9.05 1.71
CA GLN A 269 10.63 9.34 0.33
C GLN A 269 11.58 10.35 -0.33
N ASN A 270 12.08 11.31 0.45
CA ASN A 270 13.00 12.35 -0.03
C ASN A 270 14.31 11.78 -0.58
N LEU A 271 14.72 10.59 -0.13
CA LEU A 271 15.86 9.85 -0.68
C LEU A 271 15.65 9.48 -2.16
N CYS A 272 14.41 9.20 -2.57
CA CYS A 272 14.07 8.83 -3.94
C CYS A 272 13.84 10.08 -4.81
N VAL A 273 12.98 11.00 -4.34
CA VAL A 273 12.61 12.19 -5.12
C VAL A 273 13.75 13.19 -5.28
N GLY A 274 14.77 13.14 -4.42
CA GLY A 274 16.00 13.93 -4.60
C GLY A 274 16.74 13.65 -5.93
N CYS A 275 16.55 12.46 -6.52
CA CYS A 275 17.05 12.14 -7.87
C CYS A 275 15.91 12.06 -8.91
N HIS A 276 14.75 11.54 -8.51
CA HIS A 276 13.55 11.41 -9.34
C HIS A 276 12.68 12.68 -9.25
N ASN A 277 13.22 13.78 -9.77
CA ASN A 277 12.49 15.03 -9.99
C ASN A 277 12.86 15.61 -11.37
N GLU A 278 12.18 16.68 -11.78
CA GLU A 278 12.33 17.29 -13.11
C GLU A 278 13.76 17.79 -13.41
N GLN A 279 14.48 18.22 -12.36
CA GLN A 279 15.85 18.74 -12.45
C GLN A 279 16.92 17.68 -12.14
N GLY A 280 16.51 16.57 -11.51
CA GLY A 280 17.41 15.51 -11.04
C GLY A 280 17.91 14.60 -12.16
N MET A 281 18.94 13.83 -11.84
CA MET A 281 19.57 12.86 -12.76
C MET A 281 18.59 11.80 -13.30
N ALA A 282 17.53 11.49 -12.55
CA ALA A 282 16.55 10.48 -12.93
C ALA A 282 15.28 11.07 -13.56
N LYS A 283 15.32 12.31 -14.08
CA LYS A 283 14.19 13.00 -14.74
C LYS A 283 13.53 12.24 -15.89
N LYS A 284 14.23 11.27 -16.50
CA LYS A 284 13.68 10.40 -17.55
C LYS A 284 12.82 9.24 -17.00
N LYS A 285 12.77 9.08 -15.67
CA LYS A 285 12.09 7.99 -14.95
C LYS A 285 11.22 8.56 -13.82
N LEU A 286 10.49 9.62 -14.12
CA LEU A 286 9.50 10.19 -13.20
C LEU A 286 8.20 9.40 -13.25
N VAL A 287 7.49 9.41 -12.13
CA VAL A 287 6.10 8.95 -12.08
C VAL A 287 5.26 10.05 -12.71
N THR A 288 4.84 9.85 -13.96
CA THR A 288 3.90 10.74 -14.66
C THR A 288 2.46 10.29 -14.41
N GLY A 289 1.47 11.16 -14.67
CA GLY A 289 0.04 10.84 -14.52
C GLY A 289 -0.38 10.61 -13.06
N HIS A 290 -1.38 9.76 -12.85
CA HIS A 290 -1.82 9.39 -11.51
C HIS A 290 -1.06 8.16 -11.00
N ALA A 291 -0.85 8.09 -9.69
CA ALA A 291 -0.06 7.05 -9.07
C ALA A 291 -0.67 6.59 -7.75
N HIS A 292 -0.28 5.40 -7.33
CA HIS A 292 -0.63 4.85 -6.04
C HIS A 292 -0.15 5.81 -4.94
N PRO A 293 -1.03 6.15 -3.97
CA PRO A 293 -0.69 7.14 -2.97
C PRO A 293 0.50 6.66 -2.13
N VAL A 294 1.34 7.60 -1.73
CA VAL A 294 2.47 7.44 -0.79
C VAL A 294 2.32 8.49 0.32
N ASN A 295 3.09 8.37 1.40
CA ASN A 295 2.91 9.13 2.64
C ASN A 295 1.55 8.91 3.30
N VAL A 296 1.02 7.70 3.19
CA VAL A 296 -0.24 7.29 3.83
C VAL A 296 0.07 6.48 5.08
N ASN A 297 -0.55 6.84 6.20
CA ASN A 297 -0.49 6.05 7.43
C ASN A 297 -1.40 4.82 7.29
N LEU A 298 -0.80 3.62 7.23
CA LEU A 298 -1.56 2.38 7.06
C LEU A 298 -2.43 2.04 8.27
N GLN A 299 -1.99 2.41 9.48
CA GLN A 299 -2.75 2.15 10.70
C GLN A 299 -4.08 2.92 10.73
N GLU A 300 -4.06 4.19 10.30
CA GLU A 300 -5.26 5.03 10.17
C GLU A 300 -6.24 4.48 9.11
N LYS A 301 -5.76 3.66 8.18
CA LYS A 301 -6.57 2.97 7.18
C LYS A 301 -7.02 1.56 7.61
N GLY A 302 -6.67 1.14 8.82
CA GLY A 302 -6.96 -0.22 9.31
C GLY A 302 -6.26 -1.30 8.49
N LEU A 303 -5.11 -0.98 7.88
CA LEU A 303 -4.32 -1.90 7.07
C LEU A 303 -3.09 -2.38 7.84
N THR A 304 -2.74 -3.64 7.64
CA THR A 304 -1.52 -4.26 8.14
C THR A 304 -0.66 -4.69 6.97
N THR A 305 0.65 -4.80 7.17
CA THR A 305 1.59 -5.16 6.11
C THR A 305 2.80 -5.88 6.71
N SER A 306 3.41 -6.77 5.94
CA SER A 306 4.72 -7.34 6.26
C SER A 306 5.87 -6.53 5.64
N LEU A 307 5.56 -5.51 4.83
CA LEU A 307 6.53 -4.63 4.19
C LEU A 307 7.03 -3.56 5.17
N PRO A 308 8.23 -3.00 4.96
CA PRO A 308 8.73 -1.94 5.82
C PRO A 308 7.91 -0.67 5.69
N THR A 309 7.48 -0.13 6.83
CA THR A 309 6.85 1.18 6.94
C THR A 309 7.77 2.12 7.73
N PHE A 310 7.42 3.42 7.74
CA PHE A 310 8.31 4.47 8.25
C PHE A 310 7.58 5.40 9.21
N ASN A 311 8.29 5.93 10.20
CA ASN A 311 7.80 7.03 11.02
C ASN A 311 8.04 8.40 10.35
N ARG A 312 7.60 9.48 10.99
CA ARG A 312 7.76 10.87 10.48
C ARG A 312 9.21 11.31 10.30
N LYS A 313 10.17 10.61 10.89
CA LYS A 313 11.61 10.86 10.73
C LYS A 313 12.23 10.03 9.59
N GLY A 314 11.42 9.26 8.85
CA GLY A 314 11.89 8.36 7.80
C GLY A 314 12.58 7.10 8.31
N VAL A 315 12.50 6.80 9.61
CA VAL A 315 13.09 5.59 10.20
C VAL A 315 12.10 4.44 10.07
N ARG A 316 12.61 3.25 9.70
CA ARG A 316 11.81 2.03 9.61
C ARG A 316 11.20 1.69 10.97
N VAL A 317 9.92 1.31 10.97
CA VAL A 317 9.21 0.84 12.17
C VAL A 317 8.61 -0.54 11.91
N ALA A 318 8.42 -1.31 12.98
CA ALA A 318 7.71 -2.58 12.90
C ALA A 318 6.20 -2.33 12.80
N GLY A 319 5.51 -3.05 11.92
CA GLY A 319 4.05 -2.96 11.75
C GLY A 319 3.59 -1.81 10.84
N ALA A 320 2.34 -1.39 11.03
CA ALA A 320 1.68 -0.39 10.18
C ALA A 320 2.11 1.04 10.58
N GLY A 321 2.94 1.66 9.75
CA GLY A 321 3.35 3.06 9.83
C GLY A 321 3.05 3.81 8.53
N MET A 322 3.80 4.86 8.23
CA MET A 322 3.66 5.57 6.95
C MET A 322 4.29 4.75 5.82
N MET A 323 3.50 4.53 4.78
CA MET A 323 3.95 3.93 3.53
C MET A 323 4.66 4.97 2.66
N SER A 324 5.80 4.62 2.07
CA SER A 324 6.55 5.47 1.13
C SER A 324 7.16 4.65 0.00
N CYS A 325 7.86 5.27 -0.96
CA CYS A 325 8.46 4.54 -2.09
C CYS A 325 9.31 3.32 -1.66
N PRO A 326 10.16 3.43 -0.62
CA PRO A 326 10.93 2.28 -0.12
C PRO A 326 10.11 1.19 0.58
N THR A 327 8.80 1.36 0.80
CA THR A 327 7.90 0.28 1.27
C THR A 327 7.74 -0.79 0.20
N CYS A 328 7.57 -0.39 -1.05
CA CYS A 328 7.42 -1.32 -2.17
C CYS A 328 8.75 -1.58 -2.88
N HIS A 329 9.62 -0.57 -2.95
CA HIS A 329 10.89 -0.64 -3.65
C HIS A 329 12.10 -0.85 -2.72
N ASP A 330 13.07 -1.62 -3.19
CA ASP A 330 14.39 -1.78 -2.59
C ASP A 330 15.47 -1.73 -3.68
N PRO A 331 16.23 -0.63 -3.80
CA PRO A 331 17.25 -0.50 -4.85
C PRO A 331 18.38 -1.54 -4.71
N HIS A 332 18.50 -2.21 -3.55
CA HIS A 332 19.50 -3.24 -3.32
C HIS A 332 19.02 -4.65 -3.72
N ARG A 333 17.72 -4.82 -3.99
CA ARG A 333 17.15 -6.14 -4.26
C ARG A 333 17.12 -6.44 -5.76
N ILE A 334 17.58 -7.65 -6.07
CA ILE A 334 17.39 -8.31 -7.35
C ILE A 334 16.69 -9.65 -7.13
N SER A 335 15.97 -10.15 -8.13
CA SER A 335 15.36 -11.47 -8.09
C SER A 335 16.41 -12.58 -8.26
N ALA A 336 16.07 -13.81 -7.87
CA ALA A 336 16.98 -14.96 -8.06
C ALA A 336 17.39 -15.17 -9.52
N LEU A 337 16.46 -14.93 -10.46
CA LEU A 337 16.72 -15.00 -11.90
C LEU A 337 17.73 -13.92 -12.35
N GLN A 338 17.61 -12.72 -11.81
CA GLN A 338 18.54 -11.63 -12.08
C GLN A 338 19.93 -11.92 -11.47
N ALA A 339 19.99 -12.45 -10.26
CA ALA A 339 21.24 -12.88 -9.64
C ALA A 339 21.96 -13.95 -10.48
N ALA A 340 21.22 -14.93 -11.01
CA ALA A 340 21.77 -15.94 -11.92
C ALA A 340 22.25 -15.34 -13.25
N ALA A 341 21.58 -14.31 -13.79
CA ALA A 341 22.03 -13.61 -15.00
C ALA A 341 23.35 -12.86 -14.79
N LEU A 342 23.52 -12.22 -13.63
CA LEU A 342 24.80 -11.60 -13.21
C LEU A 342 25.92 -12.64 -13.15
N GLN A 343 25.67 -13.81 -12.56
CA GLN A 343 26.65 -14.90 -12.51
C GLN A 343 27.05 -15.42 -13.90
N ARG A 344 26.16 -15.28 -14.90
CA ARG A 344 26.43 -15.65 -16.31
C ARG A 344 27.05 -14.51 -17.13
N GLY A 345 27.45 -13.40 -16.50
CA GLY A 345 28.15 -12.29 -17.15
C GLY A 345 27.24 -11.29 -17.88
N ALA A 346 25.96 -11.19 -17.50
CA ALA A 346 25.09 -10.15 -18.06
C ALA A 346 25.61 -8.74 -17.74
N LYS A 347 25.79 -7.91 -18.77
CA LYS A 347 26.33 -6.54 -18.65
C LYS A 347 25.32 -5.53 -18.06
N GLU A 348 24.02 -5.79 -18.16
CA GLU A 348 22.98 -4.92 -17.60
C GLU A 348 21.79 -5.76 -17.13
N ILE A 349 21.25 -5.41 -15.95
CA ILE A 349 20.04 -6.04 -15.41
C ILE A 349 18.89 -5.04 -15.34
N LYS A 350 17.79 -5.37 -16.03
CA LYS A 350 16.50 -4.69 -15.87
C LYS A 350 15.80 -5.21 -14.62
N THR A 351 15.54 -4.31 -13.68
CA THR A 351 14.88 -4.59 -12.40
C THR A 351 13.83 -3.53 -12.10
N ASN A 352 12.73 -3.97 -11.48
CA ASN A 352 11.67 -3.11 -10.93
C ASN A 352 11.88 -2.82 -9.43
N PHE A 353 12.90 -3.43 -8.82
CA PHE A 353 13.29 -3.28 -7.42
C PHE A 353 12.18 -3.61 -6.42
N LEU A 354 11.20 -4.45 -6.76
CA LEU A 354 10.09 -4.74 -5.85
C LEU A 354 10.53 -5.62 -4.67
N ARG A 355 10.06 -5.29 -3.46
CA ARG A 355 10.26 -6.08 -2.24
C ARG A 355 9.44 -7.37 -2.20
N LYS A 356 8.43 -7.50 -3.03
CA LYS A 356 7.69 -8.74 -3.25
C LYS A 356 7.40 -8.84 -4.72
N ASP A 357 7.51 -10.04 -5.26
CA ASP A 357 7.15 -10.28 -6.65
C ASP A 357 5.66 -10.04 -6.82
N ASN A 358 5.30 -9.31 -7.87
CA ASN A 358 3.90 -9.04 -8.19
C ASN A 358 3.31 -10.09 -9.13
N LEU A 359 4.13 -10.92 -9.78
CA LEU A 359 3.67 -11.91 -10.75
C LEU A 359 4.04 -13.32 -10.29
N PRO A 360 3.18 -14.31 -10.56
CA PRO A 360 1.81 -14.19 -11.10
C PRO A 360 0.77 -13.84 -10.03
N ASP A 361 1.14 -13.97 -8.75
CA ASP A 361 0.19 -14.02 -7.64
C ASP A 361 -0.16 -12.66 -7.02
N SER A 362 0.35 -11.54 -7.54
CA SER A 362 0.10 -10.21 -6.96
C SER A 362 0.45 -10.12 -5.47
N ALA A 363 1.47 -10.87 -5.02
CA ALA A 363 1.83 -10.99 -3.61
C ALA A 363 2.18 -9.64 -2.96
N LEU A 364 2.69 -8.69 -3.75
CA LEU A 364 2.88 -7.31 -3.31
C LEU A 364 1.55 -6.63 -2.94
N CYS A 365 0.56 -6.68 -3.83
CA CYS A 365 -0.75 -6.06 -3.62
C CYS A 365 -1.50 -6.73 -2.47
N LYS A 366 -1.49 -8.07 -2.42
CA LYS A 366 -2.20 -8.86 -1.42
C LYS A 366 -1.67 -8.64 0.01
N ASP A 367 -0.46 -8.11 0.16
CA ASP A 367 0.09 -7.80 1.47
C ASP A 367 -0.72 -6.72 2.22
N CYS A 368 -1.32 -5.78 1.49
CA CYS A 368 -2.19 -4.74 2.05
C CYS A 368 -3.66 -4.94 1.66
N HIS A 369 -3.94 -5.38 0.43
CA HIS A 369 -5.29 -5.46 -0.16
C HIS A 369 -5.91 -6.86 -0.07
N LEU A 370 -5.88 -7.45 1.12
CA LEU A 370 -6.34 -8.84 1.36
C LEU A 370 -7.81 -9.08 0.95
N LYS A 371 -8.69 -8.10 1.16
CA LYS A 371 -10.11 -8.23 0.80
C LYS A 371 -10.33 -8.14 -0.72
N GLN A 372 -9.54 -7.34 -1.42
CA GLN A 372 -9.63 -7.20 -2.87
C GLN A 372 -9.06 -8.43 -3.61
N ALA A 373 -8.21 -9.21 -2.94
CA ALA A 373 -7.68 -10.46 -3.48
C ALA A 373 -8.77 -11.52 -3.76
N TYR A 374 -10.00 -11.33 -3.27
CA TYR A 374 -11.11 -12.26 -3.49
C TYR A 374 -11.61 -12.29 -4.94
N VAL A 375 -11.06 -11.42 -5.80
CA VAL A 375 -11.23 -11.46 -7.26
C VAL A 375 -10.54 -12.67 -7.90
N GLU A 376 -9.50 -13.22 -7.27
CA GLU A 376 -8.79 -14.40 -7.79
C GLU A 376 -9.75 -15.58 -7.94
N ASN A 377 -9.59 -16.35 -9.01
CA ASN A 377 -10.43 -17.52 -9.30
C ASN A 377 -11.92 -17.22 -9.57
N THR A 378 -12.24 -15.98 -9.94
CA THR A 378 -13.60 -15.55 -10.34
C THR A 378 -13.67 -15.19 -11.82
N ASP A 379 -14.86 -14.86 -12.34
CA ASP A 379 -15.01 -14.34 -13.70
C ASP A 379 -14.24 -13.04 -13.99
N HIS A 380 -13.96 -12.24 -12.96
CA HIS A 380 -13.14 -11.02 -13.09
C HIS A 380 -11.63 -11.30 -12.98
N ASP A 381 -11.23 -12.56 -12.76
CA ASP A 381 -9.85 -12.98 -12.93
C ASP A 381 -9.55 -13.15 -14.43
N LEU A 382 -9.14 -12.05 -15.09
CA LEU A 382 -8.91 -12.05 -16.53
C LEU A 382 -7.77 -12.98 -16.97
N ARG A 383 -6.97 -13.54 -16.05
CA ARG A 383 -6.05 -14.63 -16.40
C ARG A 383 -6.80 -15.88 -16.86
N LEU A 384 -8.03 -16.08 -16.37
CA LEU A 384 -8.90 -17.21 -16.67
C LEU A 384 -9.88 -16.89 -17.81
N THR A 385 -10.52 -15.72 -17.76
CA THR A 385 -11.64 -15.38 -18.66
C THR A 385 -11.25 -14.47 -19.83
N GLY A 386 -10.12 -13.76 -19.72
CA GLY A 386 -9.73 -12.68 -20.62
C GLY A 386 -8.23 -12.64 -20.93
N ALA A 387 -7.60 -13.79 -21.16
CA ALA A 387 -6.13 -13.90 -21.22
C ALA A 387 -5.45 -13.05 -22.32
N LYS A 388 -6.22 -12.58 -23.31
CA LYS A 388 -5.76 -11.69 -24.40
C LYS A 388 -6.05 -10.21 -24.16
N GLU A 389 -6.78 -9.89 -23.08
CA GLU A 389 -7.13 -8.53 -22.73
C GLU A 389 -5.88 -7.72 -22.38
N LYS A 390 -5.82 -6.46 -22.79
CA LYS A 390 -4.65 -5.62 -22.56
C LYS A 390 -5.02 -4.42 -21.71
N ASN A 391 -4.14 -4.09 -20.78
CA ASN A 391 -4.23 -2.80 -20.08
C ASN A 391 -3.74 -1.65 -20.98
N SER A 392 -3.82 -0.41 -20.48
CA SER A 392 -3.41 0.81 -21.18
C SER A 392 -1.92 0.89 -21.51
N LYS A 393 -1.10 -0.02 -20.95
CA LYS A 393 0.32 -0.19 -21.29
C LYS A 393 0.56 -1.34 -22.27
N GLY A 394 -0.51 -1.95 -22.80
CA GLY A 394 -0.45 -3.08 -23.73
C GLY A 394 -0.12 -4.42 -23.09
N GLN A 395 -0.13 -4.51 -21.75
CA GLN A 395 0.27 -5.72 -21.02
C GLN A 395 -0.90 -6.70 -20.89
N LEU A 396 -0.62 -7.99 -21.07
CA LEU A 396 -1.55 -9.09 -20.86
C LEU A 396 -1.76 -9.38 -19.35
N PRO A 397 -2.79 -10.13 -18.95
CA PRO A 397 -2.98 -10.54 -17.56
C PRO A 397 -1.83 -11.42 -17.06
N ALA A 398 -1.19 -12.19 -17.95
CA ALA A 398 0.01 -12.98 -17.63
C ALA A 398 1.24 -12.10 -17.31
N GLU A 399 1.30 -10.88 -17.83
CA GLU A 399 2.43 -9.94 -17.69
C GLU A 399 2.20 -8.89 -16.59
N SER A 400 0.95 -8.65 -16.20
CA SER A 400 0.57 -7.61 -15.24
C SER A 400 -0.09 -8.18 -13.96
N GLY A 401 -0.52 -9.44 -14.00
CA GLY A 401 -1.18 -10.14 -12.90
C GLY A 401 -2.67 -9.82 -12.82
N VAL A 402 -3.36 -10.44 -11.88
CA VAL A 402 -4.82 -10.28 -11.70
C VAL A 402 -5.21 -8.83 -11.40
N CYS A 403 -4.39 -8.09 -10.66
CA CYS A 403 -4.67 -6.69 -10.35
C CYS A 403 -4.21 -5.75 -11.46
N GLY A 404 -3.06 -6.02 -12.10
CA GLY A 404 -2.38 -5.07 -12.99
C GLY A 404 -3.06 -4.88 -14.35
N VAL A 405 -3.94 -5.81 -14.74
CA VAL A 405 -4.79 -5.65 -15.92
C VAL A 405 -5.90 -4.61 -15.70
N CYS A 406 -6.35 -4.43 -14.45
CA CYS A 406 -7.40 -3.47 -14.07
C CYS A 406 -6.83 -2.19 -13.43
N HIS A 407 -5.70 -2.28 -12.73
CA HIS A 407 -5.11 -1.19 -11.95
C HIS A 407 -3.68 -0.87 -12.38
N GLN A 408 -3.41 0.41 -12.64
CA GLN A 408 -2.13 0.92 -13.06
C GLN A 408 -1.51 1.78 -11.96
N VAL A 409 -0.65 1.19 -11.13
CA VAL A 409 -0.08 1.85 -9.94
C VAL A 409 0.78 3.08 -10.24
N HIS A 410 1.37 3.19 -11.43
CA HIS A 410 2.16 4.35 -11.88
C HIS A 410 1.72 4.77 -13.28
N GLY A 411 1.32 6.02 -13.45
CA GLY A 411 0.91 6.57 -14.73
C GLY A 411 -0.42 6.08 -15.22
N SER A 412 -1.41 5.93 -14.33
CA SER A 412 -2.79 5.76 -14.78
C SER A 412 -3.30 7.07 -15.39
N GLN A 413 -4.08 6.96 -16.47
CA GLN A 413 -4.66 8.11 -17.16
C GLN A 413 -5.69 8.84 -16.28
N ASN A 414 -6.36 8.11 -15.38
CA ASN A 414 -7.35 8.66 -14.46
C ASN A 414 -7.02 8.32 -13.00
N ARG A 415 -7.49 9.18 -12.08
CA ARG A 415 -7.33 9.01 -10.62
C ARG A 415 -8.23 7.91 -10.04
N LEU A 416 -9.29 7.54 -10.76
CA LEU A 416 -10.35 6.68 -10.25
C LEU A 416 -9.88 5.24 -10.18
N ALA A 417 -9.66 4.75 -8.95
CA ALA A 417 -9.14 3.41 -8.68
C ALA A 417 -7.84 3.09 -9.44
N LEU A 418 -7.11 4.10 -9.93
CA LEU A 418 -5.96 3.94 -10.82
C LEU A 418 -6.29 3.06 -12.04
N TRP A 419 -7.47 3.24 -12.64
CA TRP A 419 -7.97 2.32 -13.66
C TRP A 419 -7.01 2.22 -14.86
N ALA A 420 -6.75 1.00 -15.29
CA ALA A 420 -5.78 0.66 -16.33
C ALA A 420 -6.39 0.54 -17.72
N LYS A 421 -7.62 1.02 -17.92
CA LYS A 421 -8.24 1.19 -19.24
C LYS A 421 -8.68 2.63 -19.45
N GLU A 422 -8.91 2.96 -20.72
CA GLU A 422 -9.48 4.25 -21.09
C GLU A 422 -10.95 4.31 -20.64
N ILE A 423 -11.32 5.47 -20.11
CA ILE A 423 -12.71 5.82 -19.76
C ILE A 423 -13.02 7.16 -20.38
N ASN A 424 -14.30 7.45 -20.60
CA ASN A 424 -14.70 8.68 -21.26
C ASN A 424 -14.38 9.89 -20.35
N PRO A 425 -13.44 10.79 -20.74
CA PRO A 425 -13.05 11.92 -19.91
C PRO A 425 -14.17 12.96 -19.74
N GLN A 426 -15.20 12.94 -20.58
CA GLN A 426 -16.35 13.83 -20.54
C GLN A 426 -17.57 13.19 -19.84
N SER A 427 -17.42 11.99 -19.28
CA SER A 427 -18.55 11.30 -18.64
C SER A 427 -19.05 12.05 -17.42
N LYS A 428 -20.38 12.12 -17.31
CA LYS A 428 -21.07 12.66 -16.14
C LYS A 428 -21.09 11.66 -14.97
N ASN A 429 -20.69 10.41 -15.21
CA ASN A 429 -20.63 9.35 -14.21
C ASN A 429 -19.39 8.44 -14.39
N PRO A 430 -18.19 8.96 -14.09
CA PRO A 430 -16.93 8.22 -14.30
C PRO A 430 -16.81 6.89 -13.54
N ALA A 431 -17.50 6.73 -12.40
CA ALA A 431 -17.50 5.47 -11.65
C ALA A 431 -18.23 4.34 -12.40
N GLN A 432 -19.28 4.68 -13.15
CA GLN A 432 -19.99 3.72 -14.00
C GLN A 432 -19.16 3.32 -15.23
N ASP A 433 -18.42 4.26 -15.81
CA ASP A 433 -17.56 4.02 -16.97
C ASP A 433 -16.48 2.97 -16.73
N LEU A 434 -16.03 2.78 -15.48
CA LEU A 434 -15.10 1.70 -15.13
C LEU A 434 -15.66 0.34 -15.60
N CYS A 435 -16.94 0.08 -15.32
CA CYS A 435 -17.61 -1.15 -15.72
C CYS A 435 -17.87 -1.18 -17.23
N LEU A 436 -18.35 -0.07 -17.79
CA LEU A 436 -18.69 0.03 -19.22
C LEU A 436 -17.47 0.01 -20.16
N SER A 437 -16.26 0.20 -19.62
CA SER A 437 -15.01 0.02 -20.38
C SER A 437 -14.77 -1.44 -20.82
N CYS A 438 -15.51 -2.40 -20.24
CA CYS A 438 -15.50 -3.80 -20.64
C CYS A 438 -16.91 -4.32 -20.97
N HIS A 439 -17.92 -3.93 -20.18
CA HIS A 439 -19.31 -4.35 -20.33
C HIS A 439 -20.04 -3.46 -21.36
N ASN A 440 -19.61 -3.55 -22.61
CA ASN A 440 -20.16 -2.80 -23.73
C ASN A 440 -20.45 -3.71 -24.94
N ASN A 441 -21.15 -3.17 -25.92
CA ASN A 441 -21.60 -3.91 -27.11
C ASN A 441 -20.49 -4.05 -28.18
N ASP A 442 -19.22 -3.78 -27.85
CA ASP A 442 -18.13 -3.95 -28.81
C ASP A 442 -17.95 -5.45 -29.06
N HIS A 443 -18.39 -5.91 -30.22
CA HIS A 443 -18.37 -7.33 -30.59
C HIS A 443 -16.96 -7.92 -30.50
N GLY A 444 -16.78 -8.94 -29.65
CA GLY A 444 -15.49 -9.55 -29.36
C GLY A 444 -14.74 -8.95 -28.17
N GLY A 445 -15.34 -7.99 -27.46
CA GLY A 445 -14.84 -7.48 -26.18
C GLY A 445 -14.93 -8.53 -25.06
N VAL A 446 -14.08 -8.39 -24.03
CA VAL A 446 -13.93 -9.39 -22.96
C VAL A 446 -15.22 -9.67 -22.16
N ALA A 447 -16.19 -8.76 -22.17
CA ALA A 447 -17.48 -8.91 -21.48
C ALA A 447 -18.70 -8.59 -22.37
N ASP A 448 -18.58 -8.75 -23.69
CA ASP A 448 -19.64 -8.46 -24.67
C ASP A 448 -20.93 -9.27 -24.47
N LYS A 449 -20.84 -10.44 -23.82
CA LYS A 449 -21.98 -11.28 -23.42
C LYS A 449 -22.70 -10.80 -22.15
N LYS A 450 -22.15 -9.82 -21.44
CA LYS A 450 -22.63 -9.34 -20.12
C LYS A 450 -22.91 -7.85 -20.10
N VAL A 451 -23.70 -7.40 -21.07
CA VAL A 451 -24.09 -5.99 -21.25
C VAL A 451 -25.47 -5.70 -20.66
N ILE A 452 -25.72 -4.43 -20.34
CA ILE A 452 -27.06 -3.94 -19.97
C ILE A 452 -27.80 -3.45 -21.22
N SER A 453 -29.11 -3.65 -21.26
CA SER A 453 -30.04 -3.21 -22.31
C SER A 453 -31.12 -2.28 -21.73
N ASP A 454 -31.97 -1.73 -22.60
CA ASP A 454 -32.93 -0.65 -22.30
C ASP A 454 -33.88 -0.94 -21.13
N TYR A 455 -34.16 -2.20 -20.80
CA TYR A 455 -35.09 -2.59 -19.74
C TYR A 455 -34.35 -2.99 -18.46
N SER A 456 -33.64 -2.03 -17.88
CA SER A 456 -32.83 -2.22 -16.68
C SER A 456 -33.16 -1.21 -15.59
N HIS A 457 -32.75 -1.53 -14.36
CA HIS A 457 -32.88 -0.66 -13.21
C HIS A 457 -32.11 0.65 -13.46
N PRO A 458 -32.70 1.81 -13.12
CA PRO A 458 -32.03 3.08 -13.35
C PRO A 458 -30.72 3.15 -12.56
N VAL A 459 -29.72 3.76 -13.19
CA VAL A 459 -28.44 4.20 -12.60
C VAL A 459 -28.27 5.70 -12.91
N ASP A 460 -27.26 6.35 -12.35
CA ASP A 460 -27.05 7.81 -12.46
C ASP A 460 -28.23 8.63 -11.86
N ILE A 461 -28.81 8.12 -10.78
CA ILE A 461 -29.86 8.80 -10.01
C ILE A 461 -29.42 9.03 -8.57
N GLU A 462 -29.91 10.11 -7.98
CA GLU A 462 -29.72 10.43 -6.55
C GLU A 462 -30.86 9.80 -5.73
N PRO A 463 -30.61 8.80 -4.89
CA PRO A 463 -31.66 8.14 -4.11
C PRO A 463 -32.41 9.09 -3.16
N SER A 464 -31.69 10.05 -2.57
CA SER A 464 -32.23 11.08 -1.66
C SER A 464 -33.34 11.92 -2.30
N ARG A 465 -33.16 12.35 -3.56
CA ARG A 465 -34.17 13.11 -4.33
C ARG A 465 -35.43 12.29 -4.62
N LYS A 466 -35.36 10.97 -4.45
CA LYS A 466 -36.50 10.05 -4.54
C LYS A 466 -37.08 9.69 -3.17
N GLY A 467 -36.60 10.31 -2.09
CA GLY A 467 -36.99 10.02 -0.71
C GLY A 467 -36.50 8.65 -0.23
N LEU A 468 -35.41 8.14 -0.81
CA LEU A 468 -34.82 6.85 -0.45
C LEU A 468 -33.55 7.07 0.38
N THR A 469 -33.35 6.20 1.36
CA THR A 469 -32.11 6.11 2.14
C THR A 469 -31.41 4.80 1.81
N THR A 470 -30.09 4.76 1.91
CA THR A 470 -29.31 3.54 1.65
C THR A 470 -28.04 3.52 2.49
N THR A 471 -27.53 2.33 2.79
CA THR A 471 -26.19 2.14 3.38
C THR A 471 -25.15 1.69 2.35
N LEU A 472 -25.56 1.52 1.10
CA LEU A 472 -24.68 1.15 0.00
C LEU A 472 -23.86 2.37 -0.47
N PRO A 473 -22.66 2.15 -1.05
CA PRO A 473 -21.82 3.26 -1.48
C PRO A 473 -22.46 4.02 -2.64
N LEU A 474 -22.52 5.34 -2.49
CA LEU A 474 -22.87 6.28 -3.55
C LEU A 474 -21.61 6.99 -4.04
N TYR A 475 -21.70 7.61 -5.22
CA TYR A 475 -20.57 8.23 -5.89
C TYR A 475 -20.88 9.67 -6.25
N ASP A 476 -19.90 10.56 -6.13
CA ASP A 476 -20.04 11.93 -6.63
C ASP A 476 -19.93 11.97 -8.17
N ARG A 477 -20.16 13.15 -8.75
CA ARG A 477 -20.05 13.37 -10.21
C ARG A 477 -18.63 13.21 -10.76
N LYS A 478 -17.63 13.09 -9.89
CA LYS A 478 -16.24 12.78 -10.26
C LYS A 478 -15.95 11.29 -10.16
N GLY A 479 -16.90 10.46 -9.72
CA GLY A 479 -16.76 9.02 -9.53
C GLY A 479 -16.11 8.60 -8.21
N LEU A 480 -15.89 9.52 -7.27
CA LEU A 480 -15.36 9.20 -5.94
C LEU A 480 -16.49 8.81 -5.00
N ALA A 481 -16.21 7.92 -4.03
CA ALA A 481 -17.18 7.55 -3.02
C ALA A 481 -17.65 8.80 -2.25
N SER A 482 -18.96 9.00 -2.15
CA SER A 482 -19.58 10.14 -1.48
C SER A 482 -20.49 9.67 -0.35
N SER A 483 -20.40 10.37 0.78
CA SER A 483 -21.32 10.24 1.91
C SER A 483 -22.43 11.31 1.89
N SER A 484 -22.48 12.15 0.85
CA SER A 484 -23.46 13.24 0.74
C SER A 484 -24.83 12.73 0.32
N GLU A 485 -25.89 13.48 0.69
CA GLU A 485 -27.23 13.31 0.10
C GLU A 485 -27.22 13.46 -1.43
N GLU A 486 -26.23 14.11 -2.02
CA GLU A 486 -26.09 14.32 -3.48
C GLU A 486 -25.42 13.16 -4.23
N GLY A 487 -25.08 12.06 -3.56
CA GLY A 487 -24.43 10.91 -4.19
C GLY A 487 -25.33 10.23 -5.22
N VAL A 488 -24.78 9.88 -6.38
CA VAL A 488 -25.46 9.09 -7.40
C VAL A 488 -25.20 7.60 -7.25
N MET A 489 -26.22 6.81 -7.59
CA MET A 489 -26.10 5.35 -7.67
C MET A 489 -25.44 4.94 -8.99
N THR A 490 -24.54 3.97 -8.91
CA THR A 490 -23.82 3.39 -10.07
C THR A 490 -23.85 1.87 -10.00
N CYS A 491 -23.30 1.17 -11.00
CA CYS A 491 -23.15 -0.29 -10.96
C CYS A 491 -22.41 -0.75 -9.69
N ALA A 492 -21.41 0.02 -9.26
CA ALA A 492 -20.58 -0.28 -8.09
C ALA A 492 -21.30 -0.02 -6.75
N THR A 493 -22.51 0.57 -6.76
CA THR A 493 -23.37 0.67 -5.57
C THR A 493 -23.89 -0.71 -5.16
N CYS A 494 -24.29 -1.54 -6.11
CA CYS A 494 -24.78 -2.90 -5.84
C CYS A 494 -23.69 -3.97 -5.96
N HIS A 495 -22.75 -3.77 -6.89
CA HIS A 495 -21.67 -4.72 -7.17
C HIS A 495 -20.33 -4.28 -6.55
N ASP A 496 -19.54 -5.27 -6.14
CA ASP A 496 -18.13 -5.15 -5.81
C ASP A 496 -17.34 -6.13 -6.69
N PRO A 497 -16.62 -5.66 -7.71
CA PRO A 497 -15.92 -6.54 -8.66
C PRO A 497 -14.86 -7.41 -7.97
N HIS A 498 -14.47 -7.10 -6.73
CA HIS A 498 -13.50 -7.88 -5.99
C HIS A 498 -14.11 -9.01 -5.16
N ARG A 499 -15.43 -9.11 -5.05
CA ARG A 499 -16.09 -10.02 -4.11
C ARG A 499 -17.20 -10.79 -4.79
N TRP A 500 -16.92 -12.03 -5.18
CA TRP A 500 -17.91 -12.90 -5.83
C TRP A 500 -19.21 -13.09 -5.02
N ASN A 501 -19.10 -13.40 -3.72
CA ASN A 501 -20.23 -13.70 -2.85
C ASN A 501 -20.14 -12.89 -1.55
N PRO A 502 -21.18 -12.13 -1.17
CA PRO A 502 -21.18 -11.32 0.05
C PRO A 502 -21.23 -12.11 1.36
N SER A 503 -21.70 -13.35 1.32
CA SER A 503 -21.82 -14.24 2.49
C SER A 503 -20.61 -15.16 2.68
N GLN A 504 -19.62 -15.11 1.78
CA GLN A 504 -18.45 -15.99 1.79
C GLN A 504 -17.14 -15.21 1.61
N GLY A 505 -16.01 -15.82 1.99
CA GLY A 505 -14.67 -15.28 1.75
C GLY A 505 -14.18 -15.55 0.32
N ALA A 506 -12.87 -15.43 0.10
CA ALA A 506 -12.25 -15.77 -1.18
C ALA A 506 -12.65 -17.19 -1.65
N PRO A 507 -13.01 -17.38 -2.93
CA PRO A 507 -13.26 -18.71 -3.45
C PRO A 507 -11.97 -19.53 -3.41
N LYS A 508 -12.05 -20.76 -2.85
CA LYS A 508 -10.90 -21.68 -2.75
C LYS A 508 -10.57 -22.37 -4.07
N THR A 509 -11.52 -22.44 -4.98
CA THR A 509 -11.43 -23.05 -6.30
C THR A 509 -12.00 -22.09 -7.34
N SER A 510 -11.64 -22.27 -8.62
CA SER A 510 -12.25 -21.51 -9.72
C SER A 510 -13.78 -21.62 -9.70
N VAL A 511 -14.45 -20.47 -9.69
CA VAL A 511 -15.91 -20.34 -9.78
C VAL A 511 -16.34 -19.66 -11.07
N VAL A 512 -15.59 -19.90 -12.15
CA VAL A 512 -15.91 -19.36 -13.48
C VAL A 512 -17.24 -19.92 -13.97
N GLY A 513 -18.23 -19.07 -14.14
CA GLY A 513 -19.59 -19.48 -14.48
C GLY A 513 -20.65 -18.51 -14.00
N GLU A 514 -21.89 -18.75 -14.42
CA GLU A 514 -22.96 -17.79 -14.16
C GLU A 514 -23.34 -17.70 -12.69
N GLY A 515 -23.35 -16.47 -12.20
CA GLY A 515 -23.78 -16.19 -10.85
C GLY A 515 -25.31 -16.16 -10.71
N THR A 516 -25.76 -16.17 -9.46
CA THR A 516 -27.17 -16.10 -9.05
C THR A 516 -27.44 -14.80 -8.30
N ALA A 517 -28.67 -14.59 -7.84
CA ALA A 517 -29.02 -13.44 -7.01
C ALA A 517 -28.42 -13.53 -5.58
N GLN A 518 -27.69 -14.60 -5.25
CA GLN A 518 -26.96 -14.75 -3.99
C GLN A 518 -25.48 -14.32 -4.10
N ASN A 519 -24.93 -14.35 -5.32
CA ASN A 519 -23.53 -14.05 -5.62
C ASN A 519 -23.47 -13.10 -6.83
N SER A 520 -22.66 -13.32 -7.87
CA SER A 520 -22.53 -12.38 -9.00
C SER A 520 -21.93 -11.02 -8.62
N PHE A 521 -20.89 -11.05 -7.79
CA PHE A 521 -20.19 -9.84 -7.36
C PHE A 521 -21.03 -8.88 -6.51
N LEU A 522 -22.08 -9.35 -5.83
CA LEU A 522 -22.97 -8.50 -5.05
C LEU A 522 -22.35 -8.04 -3.72
N ARG A 523 -22.63 -6.81 -3.30
CA ARG A 523 -22.28 -6.30 -1.96
C ARG A 523 -23.17 -6.87 -0.85
N ILE A 524 -24.43 -7.11 -1.16
CA ILE A 524 -25.46 -7.70 -0.30
C ILE A 524 -26.22 -8.72 -1.15
N SER A 525 -26.48 -9.91 -0.59
CA SER A 525 -27.25 -10.94 -1.29
C SER A 525 -28.67 -10.46 -1.58
N SER A 526 -29.21 -10.78 -2.76
CA SER A 526 -30.60 -10.49 -3.14
C SER A 526 -31.53 -11.70 -3.01
N ALA A 527 -31.02 -12.87 -2.63
CA ALA A 527 -31.81 -14.06 -2.40
C ALA A 527 -31.34 -14.83 -1.15
N PRO A 528 -32.23 -15.56 -0.45
CA PRO A 528 -33.68 -15.61 -0.68
C PRO A 528 -34.45 -14.37 -0.20
N GLN A 529 -33.93 -13.60 0.74
CA GLN A 529 -34.68 -12.53 1.43
C GLN A 529 -34.66 -11.14 0.75
N SER A 530 -33.98 -10.97 -0.40
CA SER A 530 -33.92 -9.68 -1.12
C SER A 530 -33.40 -8.49 -0.29
N THR A 531 -32.50 -8.74 0.67
CA THR A 531 -31.96 -7.71 1.57
C THR A 531 -31.24 -6.57 0.84
N LEU A 532 -30.67 -6.84 -0.33
CA LEU A 532 -30.15 -5.80 -1.22
C LEU A 532 -31.24 -4.78 -1.62
N CYS A 533 -32.41 -5.25 -2.02
CA CYS A 533 -33.53 -4.40 -2.43
C CYS A 533 -34.13 -3.67 -1.22
N GLU A 534 -34.26 -4.35 -0.08
CA GLU A 534 -34.79 -3.76 1.16
C GLU A 534 -33.94 -2.57 1.64
N ASN A 535 -32.66 -2.52 1.28
CA ASN A 535 -31.76 -1.44 1.65
C ASN A 535 -32.20 -0.08 1.11
N CYS A 536 -32.83 -0.05 -0.07
CA CYS A 536 -33.36 1.17 -0.68
C CYS A 536 -34.90 1.21 -0.67
N HIS A 537 -35.55 0.06 -0.81
CA HIS A 537 -37.01 -0.08 -0.95
C HIS A 537 -37.65 -0.68 0.30
N GLY A 538 -37.35 -0.11 1.47
CA GLY A 538 -37.83 -0.61 2.76
C GLY A 538 -39.35 -0.67 2.89
N ASP A 539 -40.07 0.27 2.28
CA ASP A 539 -41.54 0.27 2.25
C ASP A 539 -42.14 -0.84 1.38
N LYS A 540 -41.36 -1.40 0.46
CA LYS A 540 -41.75 -2.53 -0.39
C LYS A 540 -41.34 -3.88 0.18
N ALA A 541 -40.45 -3.89 1.17
CA ALA A 541 -39.98 -5.09 1.85
C ALA A 541 -41.06 -5.80 2.67
N PHE A 542 -42.19 -5.13 2.96
CA PHE A 542 -43.31 -5.72 3.72
C PHE A 542 -44.00 -6.88 3.01
N ILE A 543 -43.72 -7.10 1.72
CA ILE A 543 -44.14 -8.30 0.99
C ILE A 543 -43.57 -9.59 1.59
N GLY A 544 -42.40 -9.51 2.24
CA GLY A 544 -41.75 -10.66 2.84
C GLY A 544 -42.68 -11.34 3.85
N LYS A 545 -42.66 -12.68 3.86
CA LYS A 545 -43.48 -13.53 4.72
C LYS A 545 -45.00 -13.38 4.57
N THR A 546 -45.47 -12.71 3.51
CA THR A 546 -46.90 -12.64 3.14
C THR A 546 -47.27 -13.73 2.14
N ASP A 547 -48.52 -13.79 1.71
CA ASP A 547 -48.96 -14.76 0.68
C ASP A 547 -48.30 -14.55 -0.69
N HIS A 548 -47.77 -13.35 -0.97
CA HIS A 548 -47.00 -13.05 -2.17
C HIS A 548 -45.49 -13.26 -1.99
N ASP A 549 -45.05 -13.68 -0.80
CA ASP A 549 -43.72 -14.24 -0.65
C ASP A 549 -43.72 -15.66 -1.23
N MET A 550 -43.31 -15.76 -2.49
CA MET A 550 -43.32 -17.04 -3.19
C MET A 550 -42.33 -18.06 -2.61
N ASN A 551 -41.40 -17.67 -1.72
CA ASN A 551 -40.61 -18.65 -0.96
C ASN A 551 -41.50 -19.48 -0.02
N VAL A 552 -42.63 -18.91 0.42
CA VAL A 552 -43.59 -19.55 1.33
C VAL A 552 -44.69 -20.25 0.56
N THR A 553 -45.29 -19.56 -0.42
CA THR A 553 -46.55 -20.02 -1.04
C THR A 553 -46.37 -20.79 -2.34
N ALA A 554 -45.29 -20.53 -3.09
CA ALA A 554 -45.04 -21.17 -4.38
C ALA A 554 -43.54 -21.36 -4.66
N PRO A 555 -42.81 -22.12 -3.82
CA PRO A 555 -41.34 -22.19 -3.87
C PRO A 555 -40.79 -22.81 -5.16
N ASN A 556 -41.60 -23.58 -5.88
CA ASN A 556 -41.23 -24.19 -7.16
C ASN A 556 -41.69 -23.37 -8.38
N SER A 557 -42.38 -22.25 -8.17
CA SER A 557 -42.78 -21.35 -9.25
C SER A 557 -41.55 -20.73 -9.87
N LYS A 558 -41.51 -20.63 -11.20
CA LYS A 558 -40.38 -20.03 -11.91
C LYS A 558 -40.74 -18.70 -12.52
N ASN A 559 -39.78 -17.78 -12.57
CA ASN A 559 -39.87 -16.56 -13.37
C ASN A 559 -39.50 -16.86 -14.84
N ALA A 560 -39.55 -15.84 -15.71
CA ALA A 560 -39.27 -16.00 -17.14
C ALA A 560 -37.78 -16.25 -17.51
N LEU A 561 -36.89 -16.31 -16.51
CA LEU A 561 -35.51 -16.79 -16.59
C LEU A 561 -35.33 -18.17 -15.96
N GLU A 562 -36.43 -18.90 -15.71
CA GLU A 562 -36.45 -20.23 -15.10
C GLU A 562 -35.92 -20.30 -13.66
N GLN A 563 -35.86 -19.15 -12.96
CA GLN A 563 -35.37 -19.06 -11.59
C GLN A 563 -36.50 -19.28 -10.58
N THR A 564 -36.22 -20.03 -9.52
CA THR A 564 -37.14 -20.16 -8.38
C THR A 564 -37.04 -18.95 -7.44
N PRO A 565 -37.98 -18.76 -6.49
CA PRO A 565 -37.85 -17.80 -5.40
C PRO A 565 -36.55 -17.97 -4.59
N ALA A 566 -36.05 -19.20 -4.43
CA ALA A 566 -34.79 -19.44 -3.74
C ALA A 566 -33.58 -18.89 -4.52
N ASP A 567 -33.66 -18.90 -5.85
CA ASP A 567 -32.58 -18.44 -6.74
C ASP A 567 -32.60 -16.92 -6.97
N SER A 568 -33.79 -16.32 -7.01
CA SER A 568 -34.03 -14.92 -7.40
C SER A 568 -34.45 -14.01 -6.23
N GLY A 569 -34.89 -14.60 -5.12
CA GLY A 569 -35.41 -13.91 -3.95
C GLY A 569 -36.86 -13.45 -4.11
N VAL A 570 -37.42 -12.91 -3.02
CA VAL A 570 -38.83 -12.45 -2.97
C VAL A 570 -39.14 -11.44 -4.09
N CYS A 571 -38.26 -10.46 -4.30
CA CYS A 571 -38.46 -9.43 -5.32
C CYS A 571 -38.17 -9.97 -6.73
N GLY A 572 -37.13 -10.82 -6.88
CA GLY A 572 -36.69 -11.36 -8.18
C GLY A 572 -37.68 -12.33 -8.82
N ALA A 573 -38.60 -12.86 -8.03
CA ALA A 573 -39.68 -13.71 -8.50
C ALA A 573 -40.71 -12.93 -9.38
N CYS A 574 -40.73 -11.60 -9.26
CA CYS A 574 -41.63 -10.68 -9.97
C CYS A 574 -40.93 -9.54 -10.72
N HIS A 575 -39.69 -9.17 -10.36
CA HIS A 575 -38.95 -8.05 -10.95
C HIS A 575 -37.55 -8.45 -11.41
N TYR A 576 -37.15 -7.98 -12.59
CA TYR A 576 -35.76 -8.03 -13.06
C TYR A 576 -35.02 -6.75 -12.67
N VAL A 577 -33.72 -6.89 -12.40
CA VAL A 577 -32.84 -5.74 -12.18
C VAL A 577 -32.23 -5.30 -13.50
N HIS A 578 -31.84 -6.22 -14.36
CA HIS A 578 -31.23 -5.91 -15.66
C HIS A 578 -31.91 -6.70 -16.77
N ASN A 579 -31.96 -6.11 -17.97
CA ASN A 579 -32.34 -6.79 -19.22
C ASN A 579 -33.70 -7.51 -19.16
N GLY A 580 -34.67 -6.90 -18.48
CA GLY A 580 -36.00 -7.48 -18.36
C GLY A 580 -36.69 -7.60 -19.72
N LYS A 581 -37.71 -8.47 -19.83
CA LYS A 581 -38.48 -8.62 -21.08
C LYS A 581 -39.53 -7.53 -21.30
N SER A 582 -39.78 -6.71 -20.27
CA SER A 582 -40.82 -5.68 -20.26
C SER A 582 -40.31 -4.40 -19.60
N ARG A 583 -40.53 -3.26 -20.26
CA ARG A 583 -40.32 -1.91 -19.70
C ARG A 583 -41.25 -1.61 -18.52
N HIS A 584 -42.36 -2.33 -18.40
CA HIS A 584 -43.38 -2.05 -17.40
C HIS A 584 -42.95 -2.69 -16.07
N LYS A 585 -42.50 -1.86 -15.13
CA LYS A 585 -42.07 -2.26 -13.77
C LYS A 585 -40.99 -3.34 -13.73
N LEU A 586 -40.23 -3.51 -14.83
CA LEU A 586 -39.24 -4.57 -15.00
C LEU A 586 -39.82 -5.97 -14.72
N TRP A 587 -41.07 -6.21 -15.13
CA TRP A 587 -41.80 -7.43 -14.80
C TRP A 587 -41.05 -8.70 -15.23
N ALA A 588 -40.91 -9.64 -14.30
CA ALA A 588 -40.11 -10.85 -14.46
C ALA A 588 -40.86 -12.07 -14.98
N ARG A 589 -42.18 -11.96 -15.13
CA ARG A 589 -43.05 -13.08 -15.52
C ARG A 589 -43.73 -12.86 -16.86
N GLY A 590 -44.59 -13.80 -17.25
CA GLY A 590 -45.46 -13.64 -18.40
C GLY A 590 -46.55 -12.60 -18.17
N MET A 591 -47.34 -12.34 -19.21
CA MET A 591 -48.56 -11.53 -19.13
C MET A 591 -49.75 -12.48 -19.23
N GLY A 592 -50.62 -12.47 -18.22
CA GLY A 592 -51.88 -13.21 -18.24
C GLY A 592 -52.95 -12.56 -19.12
N MET A 593 -54.18 -13.07 -19.01
CA MET A 593 -55.34 -12.54 -19.73
C MET A 593 -55.81 -11.19 -19.17
N GLY A 594 -56.42 -10.35 -20.00
CA GLY A 594 -57.01 -9.07 -19.60
C GLY A 594 -56.71 -7.95 -20.59
N THR A 595 -57.50 -6.87 -20.53
CA THR A 595 -57.39 -5.69 -21.40
C THR A 595 -56.33 -4.70 -20.91
N GLY A 596 -56.20 -4.52 -19.59
CA GLY A 596 -55.24 -3.63 -18.96
C GLY A 596 -53.91 -4.31 -18.61
N VAL A 597 -52.78 -3.64 -18.87
CA VAL A 597 -51.43 -4.13 -18.53
C VAL A 597 -51.31 -4.55 -17.06
N MET A 598 -51.90 -3.77 -16.14
CA MET A 598 -51.82 -4.06 -14.69
C MET A 598 -52.57 -5.33 -14.30
N ASP A 599 -53.73 -5.61 -14.91
CA ASP A 599 -54.49 -6.83 -14.62
C ASP A 599 -53.79 -8.07 -15.15
N ARG A 600 -53.17 -7.95 -16.33
CA ARG A 600 -52.41 -9.05 -16.92
C ARG A 600 -51.20 -9.46 -16.08
N PHE A 601 -50.61 -8.56 -15.27
CA PHE A 601 -49.58 -8.97 -14.31
C PHE A 601 -50.13 -9.92 -13.26
N CYS A 602 -51.28 -9.58 -12.67
CA CYS A 602 -51.92 -10.40 -11.64
C CYS A 602 -52.41 -11.73 -12.23
N ASN A 603 -53.03 -11.68 -13.41
CA ASN A 603 -53.65 -12.83 -14.04
C ASN A 603 -52.65 -13.83 -14.65
N ASP A 604 -51.35 -13.50 -14.70
CA ASP A 604 -50.29 -14.50 -15.00
C ASP A 604 -50.27 -15.57 -13.90
N CYS A 605 -50.27 -15.13 -12.64
CA CYS A 605 -50.26 -16.02 -11.47
C CYS A 605 -51.68 -16.47 -11.07
N HIS A 606 -52.65 -15.55 -11.08
CA HIS A 606 -54.04 -15.83 -10.73
C HIS A 606 -54.80 -16.34 -11.95
N SER A 607 -54.39 -17.51 -12.44
CA SER A 607 -55.01 -18.26 -13.52
C SER A 607 -55.14 -19.73 -13.13
N ASN A 608 -55.91 -20.51 -13.88
CA ASN A 608 -56.14 -21.94 -13.57
C ASN A 608 -54.85 -22.76 -13.47
N THR A 609 -53.77 -22.33 -14.13
CA THR A 609 -52.48 -23.02 -14.16
C THR A 609 -51.36 -22.24 -13.45
N GLY A 610 -51.62 -21.00 -13.02
CA GLY A 610 -50.62 -20.16 -12.38
C GLY A 610 -50.41 -20.46 -10.90
N ALA A 611 -49.40 -19.83 -10.29
CA ALA A 611 -49.04 -20.05 -8.89
C ALA A 611 -50.15 -19.68 -7.89
N GLY A 612 -51.09 -18.82 -8.28
CA GLY A 612 -52.25 -18.39 -7.51
C GLY A 612 -53.56 -19.05 -7.95
N ASN A 613 -53.53 -20.25 -8.54
CA ASN A 613 -54.70 -20.91 -9.13
C ASN A 613 -55.86 -21.19 -8.15
N THR A 614 -55.60 -21.20 -6.84
CA THR A 614 -56.64 -21.35 -5.82
C THR A 614 -57.37 -20.04 -5.50
N LYS A 615 -56.91 -18.91 -6.05
CA LYS A 615 -57.40 -17.54 -5.78
C LYS A 615 -57.64 -16.77 -7.07
N VAL A 616 -58.29 -17.38 -8.06
CA VAL A 616 -58.66 -16.71 -9.32
C VAL A 616 -59.96 -15.91 -9.14
N PRO A 617 -59.97 -14.58 -9.33
CA PRO A 617 -61.19 -13.79 -9.23
C PRO A 617 -62.20 -14.16 -10.33
N ILE A 618 -63.47 -14.41 -9.96
CA ILE A 618 -64.54 -14.70 -10.94
C ILE A 618 -64.86 -13.45 -11.78
N VAL A 619 -64.79 -12.27 -11.17
CA VAL A 619 -64.92 -10.98 -11.86
C VAL A 619 -63.83 -10.06 -11.34
N ALA A 620 -63.04 -9.47 -12.23
CA ALA A 620 -61.94 -8.56 -11.87
C ALA A 620 -62.14 -7.13 -12.40
N THR A 621 -63.12 -6.90 -13.26
CA THR A 621 -63.29 -5.63 -13.98
C THR A 621 -64.43 -4.77 -13.43
N HIS A 622 -64.20 -3.46 -13.50
CA HIS A 622 -65.25 -2.46 -13.39
C HIS A 622 -65.98 -2.34 -14.75
N PRO A 623 -67.28 -2.01 -14.82
CA PRO A 623 -67.98 -1.92 -16.10
C PRO A 623 -67.32 -0.94 -17.09
N ASP A 624 -67.21 -1.38 -18.35
CA ASP A 624 -66.62 -0.60 -19.44
C ASP A 624 -67.47 0.63 -19.80
N GLY A 625 -66.85 1.66 -20.39
CA GLY A 625 -67.53 2.85 -20.89
C GLY A 625 -67.90 3.90 -19.83
N MET A 626 -67.45 3.71 -18.59
CA MET A 626 -67.63 4.68 -17.51
C MET A 626 -66.41 5.59 -17.40
N LEU A 627 -66.60 6.91 -17.52
CA LEU A 627 -65.53 7.88 -17.32
C LEU A 627 -65.25 8.04 -15.82
N ILE A 628 -64.13 7.51 -15.35
CA ILE A 628 -63.68 7.70 -13.96
C ILE A 628 -62.61 8.80 -13.95
N THR A 629 -62.88 9.88 -13.22
CA THR A 629 -61.93 10.97 -13.01
C THR A 629 -61.46 10.97 -11.57
N ASN A 630 -60.15 10.96 -11.36
CA ASN A 630 -59.55 10.76 -10.04
C ASN A 630 -58.71 11.97 -9.62
N VAL A 631 -59.38 13.11 -9.51
CA VAL A 631 -58.73 14.37 -9.15
C VAL A 631 -58.48 14.40 -7.64
N GLY A 632 -57.22 14.48 -7.22
CA GLY A 632 -56.85 14.70 -5.82
C GLY A 632 -56.67 13.45 -4.95
N ARG A 633 -56.97 12.25 -5.46
CA ARG A 633 -56.62 10.96 -4.83
C ARG A 633 -55.52 10.18 -5.58
N ASP A 634 -54.99 10.71 -6.68
CA ASP A 634 -53.81 10.19 -7.39
C ASP A 634 -52.47 10.69 -6.78
N THR A 635 -52.50 11.35 -5.63
CA THR A 635 -51.30 11.85 -4.95
C THR A 635 -50.67 10.81 -4.03
N LYS A 636 -49.52 10.26 -4.42
CA LYS A 636 -48.77 9.28 -3.63
C LYS A 636 -48.44 9.82 -2.23
N GLY A 637 -48.64 9.00 -1.19
CA GLY A 637 -48.33 9.35 0.21
C GLY A 637 -49.49 9.98 0.97
N LYS A 638 -50.60 10.33 0.31
CA LYS A 638 -51.83 10.75 1.02
C LYS A 638 -52.61 9.55 1.54
N PRO A 639 -53.33 9.67 2.68
CA PRO A 639 -54.14 8.58 3.26
C PRO A 639 -55.23 8.03 2.33
N ASN A 640 -55.69 8.84 1.37
CA ASN A 640 -56.72 8.49 0.40
C ASN A 640 -56.14 8.14 -0.99
N TYR A 641 -54.84 7.81 -1.08
CA TYR A 641 -54.18 7.51 -2.35
C TYR A 641 -54.81 6.30 -3.05
N PHE A 642 -55.44 6.54 -4.19
CA PHE A 642 -56.09 5.54 -5.04
C PHE A 642 -55.58 5.71 -6.48
N PRO A 643 -54.67 4.88 -6.99
CA PRO A 643 -54.13 5.06 -8.34
C PRO A 643 -55.04 4.47 -9.42
N MET A 644 -55.20 5.18 -10.53
CA MET A 644 -55.77 4.63 -11.77
C MET A 644 -54.69 4.46 -12.82
N PHE A 645 -54.91 3.55 -13.76
CA PHE A 645 -53.90 3.18 -14.75
C PHE A 645 -54.49 3.22 -16.16
N ASP A 646 -53.69 3.66 -17.12
CA ASP A 646 -54.02 3.52 -18.53
C ASP A 646 -53.85 2.05 -18.96
N ASN A 647 -54.88 1.47 -19.57
CA ASN A 647 -54.89 0.05 -19.92
C ASN A 647 -53.76 -0.35 -20.88
N ARG A 648 -53.37 0.55 -21.79
CA ARG A 648 -52.36 0.24 -22.82
C ARG A 648 -50.93 0.38 -22.31
N SER A 649 -50.65 1.44 -21.54
CA SER A 649 -49.30 1.77 -21.09
C SER A 649 -49.00 1.32 -19.65
N GLY A 650 -50.02 1.00 -18.85
CA GLY A 650 -49.89 0.70 -17.42
C GLY A 650 -49.33 1.87 -16.60
N LYS A 651 -49.30 3.09 -17.16
CA LYS A 651 -48.88 4.30 -16.44
C LYS A 651 -50.03 4.83 -15.60
N LEU A 652 -49.69 5.58 -14.55
CA LEU A 652 -50.69 6.32 -13.77
C LEU A 652 -51.44 7.28 -14.69
N ALA A 653 -52.75 7.34 -14.53
CA ALA A 653 -53.62 8.23 -15.26
C ALA A 653 -54.60 8.92 -14.30
N THR A 654 -54.87 10.20 -14.54
CA THR A 654 -55.90 10.95 -13.79
C THR A 654 -57.32 10.60 -14.27
N VAL A 655 -57.41 10.11 -15.51
CA VAL A 655 -58.64 9.57 -16.12
C VAL A 655 -58.29 8.22 -16.73
N GLY A 656 -58.95 7.15 -16.30
CA GLY A 656 -58.56 5.79 -16.65
C GLY A 656 -59.41 4.76 -15.93
N ASP A 657 -59.01 3.49 -16.05
CA ASP A 657 -59.79 2.37 -15.53
C ASP A 657 -59.29 1.89 -14.16
N ILE A 658 -60.20 1.27 -13.41
CA ILE A 658 -59.87 0.56 -12.18
C ILE A 658 -59.26 -0.78 -12.56
N SER A 659 -58.02 -1.01 -12.10
CA SER A 659 -57.31 -2.28 -12.25
C SER A 659 -57.16 -2.99 -10.91
N CYS A 660 -56.71 -4.24 -10.90
CA CYS A 660 -56.32 -4.96 -9.69
C CYS A 660 -55.37 -4.12 -8.81
N SER A 661 -54.41 -3.44 -9.44
CA SER A 661 -53.45 -2.56 -8.76
C SER A 661 -54.04 -1.25 -8.28
N SER A 662 -55.27 -0.88 -8.63
CA SER A 662 -55.94 0.30 -8.05
C SER A 662 -56.38 0.01 -6.62
N CYS A 663 -56.89 -1.20 -6.37
CA CYS A 663 -57.36 -1.63 -5.05
C CYS A 663 -56.26 -2.30 -4.23
N HIS A 664 -55.37 -3.06 -4.88
CA HIS A 664 -54.35 -3.86 -4.19
C HIS A 664 -52.93 -3.26 -4.27
N ASP A 665 -52.23 -3.21 -3.14
CA ASP A 665 -50.77 -3.11 -3.07
C ASP A 665 -50.17 -4.47 -2.72
N VAL A 666 -49.60 -5.12 -3.72
CA VAL A 666 -48.96 -6.43 -3.57
C VAL A 666 -47.80 -6.43 -2.56
N HIS A 667 -47.28 -5.25 -2.18
CA HIS A 667 -46.15 -5.14 -1.25
C HIS A 667 -46.55 -5.03 0.21
N GLN A 668 -47.84 -4.94 0.53
CA GLN A 668 -48.30 -4.70 1.89
C GLN A 668 -49.54 -5.53 2.16
N TRP A 669 -49.48 -6.45 3.13
CA TRP A 669 -50.62 -7.33 3.45
C TRP A 669 -51.84 -6.59 4.02
N ASP A 670 -51.60 -5.68 4.97
CA ASP A 670 -52.65 -4.93 5.68
C ASP A 670 -52.33 -3.42 5.63
N PRO A 671 -53.23 -2.56 5.13
CA PRO A 671 -52.99 -1.12 5.01
C PRO A 671 -52.74 -0.42 6.36
N LYS A 672 -53.14 -1.02 7.49
CA LYS A 672 -52.96 -0.45 8.84
C LYS A 672 -51.59 -0.71 9.42
N PHE A 673 -50.96 -1.82 9.03
CA PHE A 673 -49.73 -2.31 9.65
C PHE A 673 -48.64 -2.46 8.59
N MET A 674 -47.68 -1.53 8.63
CA MET A 674 -46.51 -1.53 7.76
C MET A 674 -45.47 -2.54 8.28
N GLN A 675 -45.74 -3.83 8.07
CA GLN A 675 -44.90 -4.92 8.56
C GLN A 675 -44.93 -6.14 7.65
N LYS A 676 -43.89 -6.98 7.76
CA LYS A 676 -43.81 -8.29 7.10
C LYS A 676 -44.89 -9.24 7.64
N GLY A 677 -45.29 -10.20 6.82
CA GLY A 677 -46.30 -11.19 7.18
C GLY A 677 -45.82 -12.24 8.22
N PRO A 678 -46.73 -13.13 8.65
CA PRO A 678 -46.43 -14.14 9.67
C PRO A 678 -45.61 -15.34 9.14
N GLY A 679 -45.36 -15.43 7.83
CA GLY A 679 -44.58 -16.50 7.21
C GLY A 679 -45.37 -17.78 6.94
N LYS A 680 -46.70 -17.68 6.98
CA LYS A 680 -47.64 -18.75 6.67
C LYS A 680 -48.80 -18.18 5.87
N ASN A 681 -49.38 -18.99 5.00
CA ASN A 681 -50.55 -18.62 4.21
C ASN A 681 -51.74 -18.36 5.15
N ILE A 682 -52.32 -17.17 5.09
CA ILE A 682 -53.45 -16.77 5.92
C ILE A 682 -54.60 -16.26 5.06
N GLU A 683 -55.81 -16.77 5.29
CA GLU A 683 -56.97 -16.31 4.52
C GLU A 683 -57.25 -14.82 4.77
N GLY A 684 -57.31 -14.07 3.67
CA GLY A 684 -57.65 -12.66 3.66
C GLY A 684 -59.07 -12.35 4.12
N ARG A 685 -59.30 -11.10 4.52
CA ARG A 685 -60.60 -10.52 4.88
C ARG A 685 -60.78 -9.20 4.14
N ALA A 686 -61.99 -8.63 4.19
CA ALA A 686 -62.34 -7.38 3.50
C ALA A 686 -61.61 -6.10 3.99
N THR A 687 -60.63 -6.23 4.89
CA THR A 687 -59.83 -5.13 5.45
C THR A 687 -58.33 -5.34 5.32
N ASN A 688 -57.88 -6.50 4.81
CA ASN A 688 -56.49 -6.83 4.51
C ASN A 688 -56.46 -7.59 3.17
N SER A 689 -55.53 -8.51 2.92
CA SER A 689 -55.39 -9.19 1.63
C SER A 689 -54.88 -8.25 0.54
N PHE A 690 -53.78 -7.57 0.86
CA PHE A 690 -53.08 -6.65 -0.03
C PHE A 690 -53.85 -5.38 -0.38
N LEU A 691 -54.81 -4.94 0.43
CA LEU A 691 -55.57 -3.72 0.13
C LEU A 691 -54.72 -2.47 0.36
N ARG A 692 -54.82 -1.48 -0.53
CA ARG A 692 -54.16 -0.17 -0.41
C ARG A 692 -54.69 0.67 0.74
N MET A 693 -55.98 0.52 1.05
CA MET A 693 -56.68 1.34 2.02
C MET A 693 -57.81 0.57 2.67
N GLN A 694 -58.28 1.08 3.81
CA GLN A 694 -59.46 0.56 4.45
C GLN A 694 -60.72 0.91 3.64
N THR A 695 -61.70 0.02 3.72
CA THR A 695 -62.94 0.01 2.94
C THR A 695 -63.80 1.26 3.04
N TYR A 696 -63.71 2.05 4.12
CA TYR A 696 -64.51 3.27 4.31
C TYR A 696 -63.88 4.51 3.65
N SER A 697 -62.66 4.42 3.13
CA SER A 697 -61.94 5.54 2.48
C SER A 697 -61.88 5.42 0.95
N ILE A 698 -62.65 4.50 0.37
CA ILE A 698 -62.56 4.14 -1.05
C ILE A 698 -63.21 5.18 -1.97
N MET A 699 -62.59 5.42 -3.13
CA MET A 699 -63.11 6.28 -4.19
C MET A 699 -64.52 5.87 -4.66
N CYS A 700 -64.90 4.61 -4.47
CA CYS A 700 -66.21 4.09 -4.86
C CYS A 700 -67.39 4.85 -4.21
N VAL A 701 -67.19 5.48 -3.05
CA VAL A 701 -68.22 6.28 -2.37
C VAL A 701 -68.68 7.47 -3.23
N ASP A 702 -67.80 8.02 -4.06
CA ASP A 702 -68.11 9.18 -4.91
C ASP A 702 -69.19 8.86 -5.95
N CYS A 703 -69.24 7.61 -6.42
CA CYS A 703 -70.19 7.17 -7.45
C CYS A 703 -71.32 6.31 -6.87
N HIS A 704 -71.07 5.56 -5.80
CA HIS A 704 -72.00 4.56 -5.26
C HIS A 704 -72.56 4.92 -3.88
N GLY A 705 -72.17 6.05 -3.28
CA GLY A 705 -72.65 6.46 -1.97
C GLY A 705 -72.41 5.39 -0.90
N LEU A 706 -73.45 5.09 -0.10
CA LEU A 706 -73.38 4.11 0.98
C LEU A 706 -73.23 2.66 0.49
N ASP A 707 -73.64 2.35 -0.75
CA ASP A 707 -73.54 1.01 -1.35
C ASP A 707 -72.10 0.63 -1.67
N ALA A 708 -71.18 1.61 -1.69
CA ALA A 708 -69.77 1.42 -2.00
C ALA A 708 -69.12 0.31 -1.15
N LEU A 709 -69.49 0.22 0.13
CA LEU A 709 -68.97 -0.80 1.05
C LEU A 709 -69.36 -2.22 0.62
N PHE A 710 -70.63 -2.42 0.24
CA PHE A 710 -71.14 -3.72 -0.22
C PHE A 710 -70.55 -4.10 -1.58
N ARG A 711 -70.49 -3.14 -2.51
CA ARG A 711 -69.90 -3.32 -3.84
C ARG A 711 -68.41 -3.66 -3.77
N PHE A 712 -67.68 -3.07 -2.83
CA PHE A 712 -66.28 -3.41 -2.58
C PHE A 712 -66.14 -4.81 -1.97
N LYS A 713 -66.88 -5.09 -0.88
CA LYS A 713 -66.81 -6.37 -0.17
C LYS A 713 -67.10 -7.57 -1.07
N TYR A 714 -68.03 -7.40 -2.02
CA TYR A 714 -68.45 -8.46 -2.94
C TYR A 714 -68.01 -8.21 -4.39
N TYR A 715 -66.97 -7.38 -4.58
CA TYR A 715 -66.52 -6.98 -5.92
C TYR A 715 -66.21 -8.17 -6.84
N HIS A 716 -65.62 -9.23 -6.28
CA HIS A 716 -65.26 -10.43 -7.03
C HIS A 716 -66.35 -11.53 -7.03
N ASP A 717 -67.50 -11.32 -6.36
CA ASP A 717 -68.63 -12.27 -6.33
C ASP A 717 -69.74 -11.83 -7.30
N SER A 718 -69.78 -12.47 -8.47
CA SER A 718 -70.75 -12.15 -9.54
C SER A 718 -72.21 -12.31 -9.11
N ARG A 719 -72.49 -13.20 -8.15
CA ARG A 719 -73.86 -13.45 -7.66
C ARG A 719 -74.34 -12.31 -6.76
N LYS A 720 -73.43 -11.79 -5.93
CA LYS A 720 -73.71 -10.69 -4.99
C LYS A 720 -73.64 -9.30 -5.64
N ARG A 721 -72.90 -9.12 -6.75
CA ARG A 721 -72.92 -7.87 -7.54
C ARG A 721 -74.28 -7.55 -8.17
N LYS A 722 -75.11 -8.56 -8.50
CA LYS A 722 -76.38 -8.39 -9.22
C LYS A 722 -77.59 -8.14 -8.32
N ALA A 723 -77.46 -8.30 -7.00
CA ALA A 723 -78.60 -8.37 -6.08
C ALA A 723 -79.29 -7.02 -5.76
N GLU A 724 -78.76 -5.88 -6.21
CA GLU A 724 -79.34 -4.54 -5.94
C GLU A 724 -79.87 -3.84 -7.19
N LYS A 725 -80.65 -4.54 -8.02
CA LYS A 725 -81.57 -3.89 -8.98
C LYS A 725 -83.05 -4.11 -8.62
N ALA A 726 -83.33 -4.56 -7.40
CA ALA A 726 -84.67 -4.73 -6.88
C ALA A 726 -84.78 -4.03 -5.52
N GLN A 727 -84.93 -2.71 -5.56
CA GLN A 727 -85.73 -1.93 -4.62
C GLN A 727 -86.09 -0.59 -5.26
#